data_AF-A0A960XZC6-F1
#
_entry.id   AF-A0A960XZC6-F1
#
_cell.length_a   1.000
_cell.length_b   1.000
_cell.length_c   1.000
_cell.angle_alpha   90.00
_cell.angle_beta   90.00
_cell.angle_gamma   90.00
#
_symmetry.space_group_name_H-M   'P 1'
#
loop_
_entity.id
_entity.type
_entity.pdbx_description
1 polymer ?
#
loop_
_entity_poly.entity_id
_entity_poly.type
_entity_poly.pdbx_seq_one_letter_code
_entity_poly.pdbx_strand_id
1 'polypeptide(L)'
;MRFSRFLSYFLLLVLFLSCQKQMVSDTSSESDPKQSANHRSALLAVLPFRPSSADPELRQFALGLRELTRSVLLGYERIQLVDPLGSSLSEDLEDAEKRAFALGARFALSADVGYSNGRYLISVRLTDLLENDSEESDTIEAPGSALGTVPYDITLRMDELALELGARTENGPWISRREQDLADRRFKPSFDAFEYYSNGVYRESNSADSAIRYYRKALAIEPYFREAQDRIFRLQNRGNPYTLNGFNYTTQQALVLMRRNQLSPMVVALTYQEFGKRAMGRNRDLANRWFQESNRWLYLEGRYRSAYYADNQNGIGSAFVYFNKGSEALTRFQSAYELQKELGMQGSLAMVESHLNLANAYAIQNNPGLSLPHYAAAERICQAANCSPGIVALIQYNKGVMFYIRGIYQTSIESSRQARRTLIQANLGNSQLHLATLLNINAALLHQRHYDDALRISDALAIRARSIGETNYPPYKFALHNTAFALQKQGRTLESIQARKQVSWSGQGPNRPLYETFLSFHDVPSPDPLFQTDSERQQVASYTGAFKMEYHRQNVRSRTYPGRQDDTNILLRDILYPRKRDAGLDNLRKHWLSGESDSEGSGITFIDVGPGLANVQYPAVTSRSIARDFRRMQVVALDLPEQVRLFQYQVPGYKKKELLAHQNISVLSADGRESLKKVFADPSRWPIDGRGPLRLDSGTPVAIRMANSIDIYLDWNQMEEVLIQLAADLKENPVLLCFNRSILLKKKGSSKFEIVGYVSIRGFHHNLELLDRGGDPPYTLIDDSDLNFLD
;
A
#
# COMPACT_ATOMS: atom_id res chain seq x y z
N MET A 1 -12.57 -26.43 -45.11
CA MET A 1 -11.66 -26.10 -43.98
C MET A 1 -12.17 -25.02 -43.01
N ARG A 2 -12.98 -24.02 -43.41
CA ARG A 2 -13.53 -23.02 -42.45
C ARG A 2 -14.75 -23.48 -41.64
N PHE A 3 -15.55 -24.42 -42.16
CA PHE A 3 -16.75 -24.95 -41.46
C PHE A 3 -16.43 -25.89 -40.28
N SER A 4 -15.36 -26.70 -40.40
CA SER A 4 -14.94 -27.64 -39.35
C SER A 4 -14.40 -26.93 -38.10
N ARG A 5 -13.72 -25.78 -38.24
CA ARG A 5 -13.24 -25.00 -37.09
C ARG A 5 -14.37 -24.31 -36.32
N PHE A 6 -15.44 -23.89 -37.00
CA PHE A 6 -16.59 -23.27 -36.34
C PHE A 6 -17.41 -24.31 -35.55
N LEU A 7 -17.55 -25.53 -36.09
CA LEU A 7 -18.24 -26.63 -35.43
C LEU A 7 -17.48 -27.14 -34.18
N SER A 8 -16.14 -27.20 -34.23
CA SER A 8 -15.32 -27.56 -33.07
C SER A 8 -15.38 -26.54 -31.93
N TYR A 9 -15.42 -25.23 -32.24
CA TYR A 9 -15.57 -24.18 -31.21
C TYR A 9 -16.97 -24.15 -30.62
N PHE A 10 -18.00 -24.41 -31.41
CA PHE A 10 -19.39 -24.46 -30.93
C PHE A 10 -19.65 -25.71 -30.06
N LEU A 11 -19.10 -26.88 -30.42
CA LEU A 11 -19.19 -28.08 -29.58
C LEU A 11 -18.45 -27.93 -28.24
N LEU A 12 -17.28 -27.28 -28.23
CA LEU A 12 -16.53 -27.00 -27.00
C LEU A 12 -17.30 -26.03 -26.08
N LEU A 13 -17.95 -25.00 -26.63
CA LEU A 13 -18.73 -24.06 -25.84
C LEU A 13 -19.98 -24.72 -25.21
N VAL A 14 -20.65 -25.60 -25.95
CA VAL A 14 -21.83 -26.34 -25.46
C VAL A 14 -21.45 -27.40 -24.43
N LEU A 15 -20.30 -28.06 -24.56
CA LEU A 15 -19.77 -28.99 -23.56
C LEU A 15 -19.37 -28.27 -22.25
N PHE A 16 -18.81 -27.07 -22.33
CA PHE A 16 -18.49 -26.25 -21.16
C PHE A 16 -19.74 -25.77 -20.41
N LEU A 17 -20.79 -25.37 -21.13
CA LEU A 17 -22.07 -24.95 -20.54
C LEU A 17 -22.86 -26.12 -19.94
N SER A 18 -22.80 -27.31 -20.54
CA SER A 18 -23.44 -28.51 -20.00
C SER A 18 -22.70 -29.06 -18.76
N CYS A 19 -21.36 -29.05 -18.74
CA CYS A 19 -20.60 -29.44 -17.53
C CYS A 19 -20.82 -28.48 -16.34
N GLN A 20 -21.01 -27.18 -16.59
CA GLN A 20 -21.36 -26.24 -15.51
C GLN A 20 -22.76 -26.44 -14.96
N LYS A 21 -23.76 -26.77 -15.79
CA LYS A 21 -25.13 -27.05 -15.34
C LYS A 21 -25.24 -28.37 -14.56
N GLN A 22 -24.45 -29.38 -14.92
CA GLN A 22 -24.51 -30.70 -14.30
C GLN A 22 -23.87 -30.73 -12.90
N MET A 23 -22.98 -29.80 -12.57
CA MET A 23 -22.43 -29.65 -11.22
C MET A 23 -23.38 -28.98 -10.22
N VAL A 24 -24.47 -28.35 -10.66
CA VAL A 24 -25.47 -27.72 -9.77
C VAL A 24 -26.55 -28.73 -9.34
N SER A 25 -26.71 -29.87 -10.02
CA SER A 25 -27.75 -30.85 -9.71
C SER A 25 -27.34 -31.97 -8.75
N ASP A 26 -26.04 -32.23 -8.57
CA ASP A 26 -25.56 -33.39 -7.80
C ASP A 26 -25.37 -33.13 -6.29
N THR A 27 -25.76 -31.96 -5.78
CA THR A 27 -25.61 -31.56 -4.36
C THR A 27 -26.79 -31.94 -3.46
N SER A 28 -27.73 -32.77 -3.92
CA SER A 28 -28.92 -33.19 -3.16
C SER A 28 -28.87 -34.64 -2.64
N SER A 29 -27.73 -35.07 -2.11
CA SER A 29 -27.70 -36.22 -1.20
C SER A 29 -27.21 -35.79 0.18
N GLU A 30 -28.12 -35.78 1.14
CA GLU A 30 -27.80 -35.64 2.57
C GLU A 30 -26.90 -36.83 2.96
N SER A 31 -25.60 -36.56 3.11
CA SER A 31 -24.66 -37.48 3.71
C SER A 31 -24.46 -37.14 5.18
N ASP A 32 -24.38 -38.20 5.99
CA ASP A 32 -24.30 -38.22 7.44
C ASP A 32 -23.15 -37.31 7.97
N PRO A 33 -23.42 -36.31 8.85
CA PRO A 33 -22.45 -35.30 9.28
C PRO A 33 -21.18 -35.86 9.95
N LYS A 34 -21.17 -37.13 10.38
CA LYS A 34 -19.99 -37.79 10.94
C LYS A 34 -19.02 -38.35 9.89
N GLN A 35 -19.47 -38.63 8.65
CA GLN A 35 -18.58 -39.07 7.56
C GLN A 35 -17.90 -37.89 6.84
N SER A 36 -18.45 -36.67 6.92
CA SER A 36 -17.88 -35.49 6.28
C SER A 36 -16.64 -34.91 6.99
N ALA A 37 -16.32 -35.36 8.20
CA ALA A 37 -15.18 -34.84 8.98
C ALA A 37 -13.82 -35.33 8.44
N ASN A 38 -13.77 -36.52 7.82
CA ASN A 38 -12.53 -37.16 7.38
C ASN A 38 -11.88 -36.57 6.10
N HIS A 39 -12.48 -35.54 5.49
CA HIS A 39 -12.00 -34.94 4.23
C HIS A 39 -11.86 -33.41 4.25
N ARG A 40 -12.02 -32.74 5.39
CA ARG A 40 -11.87 -31.28 5.45
C ARG A 40 -10.40 -30.86 5.41
N SER A 41 -10.06 -29.88 4.58
CA SER A 41 -8.73 -29.28 4.56
C SER A 41 -8.47 -28.51 5.86
N ALA A 42 -7.23 -28.60 6.36
CA ALA A 42 -6.75 -27.79 7.46
C ALA A 42 -6.43 -26.37 6.97
N LEU A 43 -7.17 -25.38 7.47
CA LEU A 43 -6.88 -23.96 7.25
C LEU A 43 -5.83 -23.52 8.26
N LEU A 44 -4.60 -23.34 7.81
CA LEU A 44 -3.42 -23.17 8.66
C LEU A 44 -2.74 -21.83 8.40
N ALA A 45 -2.37 -21.10 9.45
CA ALA A 45 -1.43 -19.98 9.35
C ALA A 45 -0.05 -20.40 9.85
N VAL A 46 1.02 -19.93 9.21
CA VAL A 46 2.39 -20.07 9.72
C VAL A 46 2.81 -18.74 10.33
N LEU A 47 2.84 -18.71 11.66
CA LEU A 47 3.13 -17.54 12.47
C LEU A 47 4.64 -17.27 12.58
N PRO A 48 5.06 -16.10 13.12
CA PRO A 48 6.46 -15.82 13.42
C PRO A 48 7.11 -16.92 14.28
N PHE A 49 8.31 -17.36 13.86
CA PHE A 49 9.15 -18.24 14.66
C PHE A 49 10.00 -17.38 15.60
N ARG A 50 9.95 -17.68 16.90
CA ARG A 50 10.51 -16.85 17.97
C ARG A 50 11.95 -17.24 18.27
N PRO A 51 12.93 -16.34 18.11
CA PRO A 51 14.28 -16.63 18.55
C PRO A 51 14.36 -16.56 20.08
N SER A 52 15.05 -17.53 20.70
CA SER A 52 15.29 -17.59 22.15
C SER A 52 16.21 -16.48 22.69
N SER A 53 16.90 -15.76 21.81
CA SER A 53 17.76 -14.63 22.15
C SER A 53 17.56 -13.47 21.17
N ALA A 54 18.02 -12.29 21.57
CA ALA A 54 18.00 -11.08 20.73
C ALA A 54 19.09 -11.08 19.63
N ASP A 55 19.79 -12.21 19.43
CA ASP A 55 20.83 -12.35 18.42
C ASP A 55 20.26 -12.10 17.01
N PRO A 56 20.78 -11.09 16.27
CA PRO A 56 20.36 -10.82 14.91
C PRO A 56 20.49 -12.01 13.95
N GLU A 57 21.50 -12.86 14.12
CA GLU A 57 21.73 -14.02 13.25
C GLU A 57 20.65 -15.09 13.50
N LEU A 58 20.37 -15.40 14.77
CA LEU A 58 19.31 -16.32 15.14
C LEU A 58 17.92 -15.83 14.71
N ARG A 59 17.68 -14.52 14.78
CA ARG A 59 16.44 -13.91 14.29
C ARG A 59 16.29 -14.05 12.77
N GLN A 60 17.36 -13.77 12.01
CA GLN A 60 17.34 -13.94 10.54
C GLN A 60 17.12 -15.40 10.17
N PHE A 61 17.78 -16.31 10.88
CA PHE A 61 17.62 -17.74 10.72
C PHE A 61 16.16 -18.18 10.96
N ALA A 62 15.53 -17.75 12.06
CA ALA A 62 14.14 -18.07 12.37
C ALA A 62 13.17 -17.57 11.29
N LEU A 63 13.40 -16.37 10.75
CA LEU A 63 12.62 -15.83 9.62
C LEU A 63 12.77 -16.68 8.36
N GLY A 64 14.00 -17.02 7.97
CA GLY A 64 14.23 -17.89 6.81
C GLY A 64 13.58 -19.27 6.98
N LEU A 65 13.64 -19.82 8.19
CA LEU A 65 13.09 -21.13 8.51
C LEU A 65 11.56 -21.13 8.42
N ARG A 66 10.91 -20.08 8.93
CA ARG A 66 9.47 -19.84 8.78
C ARG A 66 9.06 -19.83 7.31
N GLU A 67 9.75 -19.04 6.48
CA GLU A 67 9.41 -18.90 5.05
C GLU A 67 9.62 -20.20 4.27
N LEU A 68 10.68 -20.95 4.59
CA LEU A 68 10.94 -22.24 3.96
C LEU A 68 9.89 -23.28 4.38
N THR A 69 9.52 -23.32 5.66
CA THR A 69 8.44 -24.19 6.19
C THR A 69 7.11 -23.88 5.51
N ARG A 70 6.77 -22.59 5.36
CA ARG A 70 5.58 -22.15 4.61
C ARG A 70 5.58 -22.68 3.17
N SER A 71 6.71 -22.59 2.47
CA SER A 71 6.86 -23.11 1.11
C SER A 71 6.71 -24.64 1.01
N VAL A 72 7.16 -25.38 2.03
CA VAL A 72 6.94 -26.82 2.12
C VAL A 72 5.45 -27.13 2.25
N LEU A 73 4.77 -26.47 3.19
CA LEU A 73 3.35 -26.66 3.46
C LEU A 73 2.45 -26.35 2.26
N LEU A 74 2.81 -25.40 1.39
CA LEU A 74 2.07 -25.11 0.14
C LEU A 74 1.97 -26.31 -0.81
N GLY A 75 2.90 -27.26 -0.70
CA GLY A 75 2.92 -28.47 -1.51
C GLY A 75 1.82 -29.48 -1.13
N TYR A 76 1.31 -29.42 0.09
CA TYR A 76 0.35 -30.40 0.60
C TYR A 76 -1.08 -30.07 0.18
N GLU A 77 -1.86 -31.10 -0.17
CA GLU A 77 -3.21 -30.97 -0.71
C GLU A 77 -4.24 -30.66 0.38
N ARG A 78 -4.13 -31.31 1.55
CA ARG A 78 -5.07 -31.14 2.65
C ARG A 78 -4.78 -29.93 3.51
N ILE A 79 -3.63 -29.27 3.34
CA ILE A 79 -3.27 -28.06 4.08
C ILE A 79 -3.46 -26.86 3.16
N GLN A 80 -4.25 -25.91 3.63
CA GLN A 80 -4.51 -24.66 2.95
C GLN A 80 -3.98 -23.53 3.82
N LEU A 81 -2.94 -22.86 3.33
CA LEU A 81 -2.30 -21.78 4.05
C LEU A 81 -3.11 -20.51 3.93
N VAL A 82 -3.34 -19.88 5.07
CA VAL A 82 -3.80 -18.51 5.15
C VAL A 82 -2.57 -17.61 5.02
N ASP A 83 -2.66 -16.59 4.17
CA ASP A 83 -1.51 -15.77 3.73
C ASP A 83 -0.34 -16.61 3.17
N PRO A 84 -0.57 -17.39 2.09
CA PRO A 84 0.39 -18.35 1.55
C PRO A 84 1.71 -17.71 1.09
N LEU A 85 1.69 -16.40 0.84
CA LEU A 85 2.81 -15.62 0.33
C LEU A 85 3.54 -14.83 1.43
N GLY A 86 3.09 -14.89 2.69
CA GLY A 86 3.74 -14.27 3.85
C GLY A 86 3.74 -12.75 3.88
N SER A 87 2.63 -12.14 3.44
CA SER A 87 2.54 -10.71 3.14
C SER A 87 1.72 -9.91 4.16
N SER A 88 0.93 -10.57 4.99
CA SER A 88 -0.17 -9.97 5.75
C SER A 88 -0.05 -10.13 7.27
N LEU A 89 0.71 -11.11 7.74
CA LEU A 89 0.89 -11.39 9.17
C LEU A 89 1.92 -10.46 9.84
N SER A 90 1.66 -10.12 11.10
CA SER A 90 2.55 -9.32 11.94
C SER A 90 3.75 -10.14 12.43
N GLU A 91 4.83 -9.46 12.81
CA GLU A 91 5.95 -10.10 13.53
C GLU A 91 5.64 -10.26 15.04
N ASP A 92 4.65 -9.54 15.56
CA ASP A 92 4.11 -9.76 16.90
C ASP A 92 3.18 -10.98 16.89
N LEU A 93 3.42 -11.96 17.77
CA LEU A 93 2.69 -13.23 17.72
C LEU A 93 1.20 -13.05 18.05
N GLU A 94 0.87 -12.23 19.05
CA GLU A 94 -0.51 -12.05 19.48
C GLU A 94 -1.34 -11.33 18.40
N ASP A 95 -0.77 -10.30 17.77
CA ASP A 95 -1.37 -9.67 16.58
C ASP A 95 -1.43 -10.65 15.40
N ALA A 96 -0.41 -11.48 15.19
CA ALA A 96 -0.39 -12.47 14.12
C ALA A 96 -1.46 -13.55 14.28
N GLU A 97 -1.72 -14.05 15.49
CA GLU A 97 -2.79 -15.02 15.80
C GLU A 97 -4.16 -14.42 15.52
N LYS A 98 -4.42 -13.21 16.04
CA LYS A 98 -5.69 -12.49 15.81
C LYS A 98 -5.93 -12.26 14.32
N ARG A 99 -4.90 -11.84 13.58
CA ARG A 99 -5.00 -11.65 12.12
C ARG A 99 -5.18 -12.96 11.37
N ALA A 100 -4.46 -14.01 11.75
CA ALA A 100 -4.60 -15.33 11.15
C ALA A 100 -6.04 -15.84 11.28
N PHE A 101 -6.61 -15.76 12.48
CA PHE A 101 -7.99 -16.15 12.73
C PHE A 101 -8.97 -15.30 11.90
N ALA A 102 -8.80 -13.97 11.86
CA ALA A 102 -9.63 -13.09 11.06
C ALA A 102 -9.56 -13.41 9.55
N LEU A 103 -8.39 -13.80 9.04
CA LEU A 103 -8.20 -14.24 7.66
C LEU A 103 -8.79 -15.64 7.37
N GLY A 104 -9.27 -16.34 8.40
CA GLY A 104 -9.96 -17.62 8.31
C GLY A 104 -9.10 -18.83 8.66
N ALA A 105 -7.93 -18.63 9.29
CA ALA A 105 -7.15 -19.75 9.80
C ALA A 105 -7.90 -20.39 10.98
N ARG A 106 -7.97 -21.72 10.96
CA ARG A 106 -8.40 -22.49 12.14
C ARG A 106 -7.20 -22.86 13.00
N PHE A 107 -6.09 -23.21 12.36
CA PHE A 107 -4.89 -23.64 13.05
C PHE A 107 -3.76 -22.64 12.84
N ALA A 108 -2.88 -22.53 13.82
CA ALA A 108 -1.67 -21.73 13.77
C ALA A 108 -0.45 -22.59 14.10
N LEU A 109 0.55 -22.56 13.22
CA LEU A 109 1.86 -23.16 13.43
C LEU A 109 2.84 -22.07 13.85
N SER A 110 3.47 -22.25 15.01
CA SER A 110 4.57 -21.42 15.50
C SER A 110 5.73 -22.29 15.96
N ALA A 111 6.90 -21.69 16.19
CA ALA A 111 8.04 -22.41 16.73
C ALA A 111 8.92 -21.49 17.57
N ASP A 112 9.50 -22.03 18.64
CA ASP A 112 10.58 -21.40 19.41
C ASP A 112 11.92 -21.96 18.91
N VAL A 113 12.86 -21.06 18.58
CA VAL A 113 14.13 -21.37 17.91
C VAL A 113 15.30 -20.93 18.78
N GLY A 114 16.11 -21.88 19.21
CA GLY A 114 17.34 -21.66 19.96
C GLY A 114 18.58 -22.20 19.28
N TYR A 115 19.74 -21.81 19.81
CA TYR A 115 21.03 -22.31 19.39
C TYR A 115 21.89 -22.59 20.61
N SER A 116 22.34 -23.83 20.77
CA SER A 116 23.15 -24.27 21.90
C SER A 116 24.05 -25.44 21.48
N ASN A 117 25.28 -25.48 22.00
CA ASN A 117 26.24 -26.56 21.75
C ASN A 117 26.44 -26.89 20.26
N GLY A 118 26.43 -25.88 19.40
CA GLY A 118 26.59 -26.06 17.94
C GLY A 118 25.36 -26.59 17.21
N ARG A 119 24.21 -26.71 17.88
CA ARG A 119 22.96 -27.23 17.35
C ARG A 119 21.83 -26.22 17.47
N TYR A 120 20.95 -26.22 16.49
CA TYR A 120 19.67 -25.52 16.57
C TYR A 120 18.68 -26.39 17.36
N LEU A 121 17.95 -25.74 18.25
CA LEU A 121 16.93 -26.33 19.12
C LEU A 121 15.59 -25.74 18.72
N ILE A 122 14.66 -26.55 18.23
CA ILE A 122 13.39 -26.05 17.68
C ILE A 122 12.23 -26.79 18.33
N SER A 123 11.40 -26.07 19.07
CA SER A 123 10.13 -26.59 19.60
C SER A 123 8.99 -26.07 18.73
N VAL A 124 8.15 -26.98 18.24
CA VAL A 124 7.04 -26.65 17.33
C VAL A 124 5.76 -26.62 18.14
N ARG A 125 4.94 -25.59 17.95
CA ARG A 125 3.62 -25.49 18.58
C ARG A 125 2.54 -25.37 17.52
N LEU A 126 1.49 -26.18 17.69
CA LEU A 126 0.26 -26.10 16.90
C LEU A 126 -0.87 -25.62 17.82
N THR A 127 -1.60 -24.61 17.39
CA THR A 127 -2.72 -24.02 18.15
C THR A 127 -4.01 -24.14 17.33
N ASP A 128 -5.11 -24.64 17.92
CA ASP A 128 -6.47 -24.44 17.39
C ASP A 128 -6.95 -23.06 17.87
N LEU A 129 -7.04 -22.12 16.94
CA LEU A 129 -7.39 -20.72 17.19
C LEU A 129 -8.87 -20.55 17.59
N LEU A 130 -9.73 -21.53 17.29
CA LEU A 130 -11.14 -21.48 17.64
C LEU A 130 -11.36 -21.89 19.11
N GLU A 131 -10.74 -23.00 19.51
CA GLU A 131 -10.86 -23.54 20.88
C GLU A 131 -9.85 -22.92 21.84
N ASN A 132 -8.85 -22.20 21.31
CA ASN A 132 -7.72 -21.64 22.06
C ASN A 132 -6.96 -22.73 22.84
N ASP A 133 -6.76 -23.86 22.18
CA ASP A 133 -6.03 -25.03 22.69
C ASP A 133 -4.75 -25.24 21.87
N SER A 134 -3.69 -25.77 22.48
CA SER A 134 -2.40 -25.92 21.82
C SER A 134 -1.59 -27.10 22.33
N GLU A 135 -0.90 -27.77 21.42
CA GLU A 135 0.09 -28.81 21.73
C GLU A 135 1.48 -28.38 21.26
N GLU A 136 2.50 -28.81 21.98
CA GLU A 136 3.90 -28.48 21.72
C GLU A 136 4.73 -29.76 21.61
N SER A 137 5.60 -29.80 20.60
CA SER A 137 6.45 -30.96 20.36
C SER A 137 7.64 -30.99 21.31
N ASP A 138 8.23 -32.18 21.47
CA ASP A 138 9.62 -32.31 21.90
C ASP A 138 10.56 -31.47 20.99
N THR A 139 11.69 -31.04 21.55
CA THR A 139 12.67 -30.22 20.83
C THR A 139 13.35 -31.02 19.71
N ILE A 140 13.31 -30.48 18.49
CA ILE A 140 14.09 -30.94 17.34
C ILE A 140 15.51 -30.40 17.49
N GLU A 141 16.48 -31.30 17.64
CA GLU A 141 17.90 -30.96 17.61
C GLU A 141 18.51 -31.16 16.22
N ALA A 142 18.97 -30.08 15.59
CA ALA A 142 19.56 -30.13 14.26
C ALA A 142 20.96 -29.51 14.23
N PRO A 143 22.02 -30.22 13.79
CA PRO A 143 23.29 -29.59 13.46
C PRO A 143 23.14 -28.69 12.22
N GLY A 144 24.03 -27.71 12.07
CA GLY A 144 24.00 -26.78 10.93
C GLY A 144 23.96 -27.47 9.56
N SER A 145 24.63 -28.63 9.44
CA SER A 145 24.67 -29.44 8.22
C SER A 145 23.34 -30.12 7.85
N ALA A 146 22.39 -30.23 8.78
CA ALA A 146 21.08 -30.86 8.56
C ALA A 146 19.95 -29.84 8.34
N LEU A 147 20.25 -28.54 8.29
CA LEU A 147 19.22 -27.50 8.29
C LEU A 147 18.27 -27.53 7.10
N GLY A 148 18.68 -28.12 5.97
CA GLY A 148 17.80 -28.34 4.83
C GLY A 148 16.65 -29.33 5.10
N THR A 149 16.74 -30.21 6.10
CA THR A 149 15.65 -31.16 6.47
C THR A 149 14.68 -30.56 7.47
N VAL A 150 15.12 -29.60 8.27
CA VAL A 150 14.36 -29.07 9.41
C VAL A 150 12.95 -28.59 9.05
N PRO A 151 12.70 -27.87 7.94
CA PRO A 151 11.33 -27.52 7.55
C PRO A 151 10.40 -28.74 7.42
N TYR A 152 10.92 -29.87 6.93
CA TYR A 152 10.14 -31.10 6.80
C TYR A 152 9.87 -31.73 8.16
N ASP A 153 10.89 -31.78 9.03
CA ASP A 153 10.75 -32.29 10.39
C ASP A 153 9.68 -31.49 11.16
N ILE A 154 9.65 -30.16 10.98
CA ILE A 154 8.61 -29.28 11.53
C ILE A 154 7.23 -29.67 10.99
N THR A 155 7.07 -29.91 9.69
CA THR A 155 5.76 -30.29 9.13
C THR A 155 5.27 -31.66 9.58
N LEU A 156 6.18 -32.62 9.78
CA LEU A 156 5.83 -33.92 10.33
C LEU A 156 5.40 -33.81 11.79
N ARG A 157 6.16 -33.06 12.61
CA ARG A 157 5.76 -32.78 14.00
C ARG A 157 4.41 -32.07 14.07
N MET A 158 4.15 -31.10 13.20
CA MET A 158 2.84 -30.48 13.12
C MET A 158 1.72 -31.49 12.82
N ASP A 159 1.93 -32.44 11.91
CA ASP A 159 0.93 -33.48 11.63
C ASP A 159 0.72 -34.39 12.84
N GLU A 160 1.76 -34.72 13.60
CA GLU A 160 1.66 -35.45 14.88
C GLU A 160 0.88 -34.68 15.94
N LEU A 161 1.23 -33.40 16.18
CA LEU A 161 0.51 -32.51 17.10
C LEU A 161 -0.97 -32.36 16.73
N ALA A 162 -1.30 -32.38 15.44
CA ALA A 162 -2.68 -32.34 14.98
C ALA A 162 -3.48 -33.60 15.40
N LEU A 163 -2.82 -34.75 15.55
CA LEU A 163 -3.46 -35.96 16.10
C LEU A 163 -3.67 -35.83 17.61
N GLU A 164 -2.67 -35.31 18.32
CA GLU A 164 -2.71 -35.10 19.78
C GLU A 164 -3.80 -34.11 20.18
N LEU A 165 -3.93 -32.99 19.45
CA LEU A 165 -5.02 -32.01 19.58
C LEU A 165 -6.40 -32.58 19.20
N GLY A 166 -6.48 -33.79 18.64
CA GLY A 166 -7.72 -34.32 18.07
C GLY A 166 -8.21 -33.56 16.82
N ALA A 167 -7.36 -32.71 16.23
CA ALA A 167 -7.64 -31.96 15.01
C ALA A 167 -7.72 -32.85 13.76
N ARG A 168 -7.15 -34.06 13.83
CA ARG A 168 -7.28 -35.12 12.84
C ARG A 168 -7.37 -36.51 13.46
N THR A 169 -7.62 -37.52 12.64
CA THR A 169 -7.63 -38.93 13.05
C THR A 169 -6.40 -39.67 12.52
N GLU A 170 -6.08 -40.83 13.10
CA GLU A 170 -4.98 -41.69 12.62
C GLU A 170 -5.16 -42.10 11.15
N ASN A 171 -6.41 -42.38 10.74
CA ASN A 171 -6.74 -42.78 9.37
C ASN A 171 -6.88 -41.59 8.40
N GLY A 172 -6.75 -40.36 8.89
CA GLY A 172 -6.88 -39.13 8.12
C GLY A 172 -5.75 -38.14 8.38
N PRO A 173 -4.48 -38.48 8.10
CA PRO A 173 -3.36 -37.55 8.24
C PRO A 173 -3.57 -36.31 7.36
N TRP A 174 -3.10 -35.15 7.79
CA TRP A 174 -3.06 -33.96 6.94
C TRP A 174 -1.99 -34.11 5.86
N ILE A 175 -0.90 -34.83 6.16
CA ILE A 175 0.15 -35.14 5.19
C ILE A 175 0.06 -36.63 4.82
N SER A 176 -0.27 -36.93 3.57
CA SER A 176 -0.34 -38.33 3.11
C SER A 176 1.05 -38.96 3.01
N ARG A 177 1.14 -40.29 3.11
CA ARG A 177 2.41 -41.03 2.92
C ARG A 177 3.10 -40.69 1.58
N ARG A 178 2.32 -40.50 0.52
CA ARG A 178 2.85 -40.09 -0.78
C ARG A 178 3.48 -38.70 -0.72
N GLU A 179 2.86 -37.77 -0.01
CA GLU A 179 3.38 -36.41 0.17
C GLU A 179 4.62 -36.39 1.07
N GLN A 180 4.67 -37.25 2.09
CA GLN A 180 5.87 -37.50 2.88
C GLN A 180 7.01 -38.00 1.99
N ASP A 181 6.79 -39.05 1.19
CA ASP A 181 7.79 -39.59 0.25
C ASP A 181 8.28 -38.55 -0.76
N LEU A 182 7.39 -37.68 -1.25
CA LEU A 182 7.74 -36.61 -2.19
C LEU A 182 8.51 -35.48 -1.51
N ALA A 183 8.15 -35.14 -0.27
CA ALA A 183 8.86 -34.14 0.52
C ALA A 183 10.26 -34.61 0.91
N ASP A 184 10.43 -35.90 1.23
CA ASP A 184 11.74 -36.50 1.52
C ASP A 184 12.70 -36.44 0.34
N ARG A 185 12.16 -36.54 -0.89
CA ARG A 185 12.90 -36.42 -2.15
C ARG A 185 13.08 -34.98 -2.63
N ARG A 186 12.47 -34.00 -1.96
CA ARG A 186 12.60 -32.59 -2.30
C ARG A 186 14.05 -32.15 -2.05
N PHE A 187 14.51 -31.22 -2.88
CA PHE A 187 15.83 -30.63 -2.74
C PHE A 187 15.96 -29.93 -1.38
N LYS A 188 17.06 -30.18 -0.66
CA LYS A 188 17.35 -29.66 0.67
C LYS A 188 18.55 -28.72 0.56
N PRO A 189 18.40 -27.41 0.83
CA PRO A 189 19.50 -26.46 0.66
C PRO A 189 20.62 -26.72 1.67
N SER A 190 21.87 -26.50 1.25
CA SER A 190 23.02 -26.44 2.15
C SER A 190 22.89 -25.26 3.12
N PHE A 191 23.63 -25.34 4.23
CA PHE A 191 23.65 -24.29 5.26
C PHE A 191 23.95 -22.90 4.68
N ASP A 192 25.04 -22.78 3.91
CA ASP A 192 25.48 -21.51 3.33
C ASP A 192 24.42 -20.91 2.39
N ALA A 193 23.78 -21.75 1.57
CA ALA A 193 22.71 -21.30 0.68
C ALA A 193 21.48 -20.83 1.48
N PHE A 194 21.13 -21.55 2.55
CA PHE A 194 20.04 -21.19 3.44
C PHE A 194 20.32 -19.90 4.24
N GLU A 195 21.56 -19.66 4.65
CA GLU A 195 21.98 -18.43 5.32
C GLU A 195 21.78 -17.21 4.40
N TYR A 196 22.20 -17.31 3.14
CA TYR A 196 21.96 -16.26 2.15
C TYR A 196 20.46 -16.08 1.85
N TYR A 197 19.69 -17.16 1.83
CA TYR A 197 18.23 -17.09 1.68
C TYR A 197 17.57 -16.36 2.86
N SER A 198 17.94 -16.70 4.08
CA SER A 198 17.44 -16.09 5.32
C SER A 198 17.76 -14.60 5.38
N ASN A 199 18.97 -14.23 4.98
CA ASN A 199 19.36 -12.83 4.79
C ASN A 199 18.51 -12.14 3.71
N GLY A 200 18.21 -12.83 2.61
CA GLY A 200 17.31 -12.32 1.57
C GLY A 200 15.93 -11.99 2.12
N VAL A 201 15.33 -12.93 2.87
CA VAL A 201 14.02 -12.77 3.53
C VAL A 201 14.03 -11.55 4.46
N TYR A 202 15.04 -11.45 5.33
CA TYR A 202 15.18 -10.32 6.25
C TYR A 202 15.28 -8.97 5.53
N ARG A 203 15.84 -8.94 4.32
CA ARG A 203 16.00 -7.71 3.52
C ARG A 203 14.76 -7.36 2.70
N GLU A 204 13.78 -8.27 2.55
CA GLU A 204 12.55 -7.99 1.78
C GLU A 204 11.74 -6.82 2.36
N SER A 205 11.79 -6.64 3.68
CA SER A 205 11.12 -5.53 4.37
C SER A 205 11.74 -4.16 4.05
N ASN A 206 13.01 -4.13 3.62
CA ASN A 206 13.79 -2.90 3.48
C ASN A 206 14.09 -2.57 2.00
N SER A 207 14.52 -3.56 1.21
CA SER A 207 14.96 -3.34 -0.17
C SER A 207 14.84 -4.60 -1.00
N ALA A 208 13.95 -4.58 -2.00
CA ALA A 208 13.78 -5.67 -2.95
C ALA A 208 15.07 -6.00 -3.71
N ASP A 209 15.83 -4.99 -4.14
CA ASP A 209 17.11 -5.19 -4.84
C ASP A 209 18.15 -5.85 -3.95
N SER A 210 18.20 -5.45 -2.67
CA SER A 210 19.09 -6.07 -1.70
C SER A 210 18.71 -7.53 -1.48
N ALA A 211 17.43 -7.83 -1.25
CA ALA A 211 16.94 -9.21 -1.12
C ALA A 211 17.27 -10.06 -2.36
N ILE A 212 17.03 -9.54 -3.58
CA ILE A 212 17.37 -10.23 -4.84
C ILE A 212 18.87 -10.56 -4.92
N ARG A 213 19.77 -9.66 -4.49
CA ARG A 213 21.22 -9.95 -4.47
C ARG A 213 21.55 -11.13 -3.56
N TYR A 214 20.95 -11.20 -2.39
CA TYR A 214 21.15 -12.31 -1.45
C TYR A 214 20.59 -13.62 -1.98
N TYR A 215 19.39 -13.63 -2.56
CA TYR A 215 18.85 -14.83 -3.21
C TYR A 215 19.70 -15.30 -4.38
N ARG A 216 20.29 -14.38 -5.16
CA ARG A 216 21.25 -14.76 -6.21
C ARG A 216 22.53 -15.37 -5.66
N LYS A 217 23.00 -14.96 -4.48
CA LYS A 217 24.11 -15.64 -3.80
C LYS A 217 23.72 -17.05 -3.37
N ALA A 218 22.53 -17.24 -2.81
CA ALA A 218 22.01 -18.56 -2.49
C ALA A 218 21.95 -19.48 -3.74
N LEU A 219 21.45 -18.95 -4.86
CA LEU A 219 21.41 -19.69 -6.15
C LEU A 219 22.78 -19.92 -6.80
N ALA A 220 23.78 -19.11 -6.46
CA ALA A 220 25.16 -19.32 -6.93
C ALA A 220 25.81 -20.55 -6.25
N ILE A 221 25.40 -20.83 -5.01
CA ILE A 221 25.80 -22.03 -4.27
C ILE A 221 24.93 -23.21 -4.72
N GLU A 222 23.61 -23.02 -4.74
CA GLU A 222 22.62 -24.07 -5.04
C GLU A 222 21.68 -23.64 -6.18
N PRO A 223 22.01 -23.91 -7.46
CA PRO A 223 21.21 -23.46 -8.62
C PRO A 223 19.77 -24.02 -8.68
N TYR A 224 19.48 -25.06 -7.92
CA TYR A 224 18.17 -25.73 -7.84
C TYR A 224 17.35 -25.31 -6.60
N PHE A 225 17.82 -24.32 -5.82
CA PHE A 225 17.09 -23.81 -4.66
C PHE A 225 15.85 -23.00 -5.10
N ARG A 226 14.76 -23.72 -5.38
CA ARG A 226 13.53 -23.20 -6.00
C ARG A 226 12.92 -22.05 -5.21
N GLU A 227 12.93 -22.12 -3.89
CA GLU A 227 12.32 -21.13 -3.02
C GLU A 227 13.03 -19.76 -3.13
N ALA A 228 14.35 -19.74 -3.32
CA ALA A 228 15.08 -18.51 -3.61
C ALA A 228 14.68 -17.94 -4.99
N GLN A 229 14.49 -18.80 -5.99
CA GLN A 229 14.07 -18.40 -7.32
C GLN A 229 12.61 -17.89 -7.36
N ASP A 230 11.72 -18.51 -6.59
CA ASP A 230 10.32 -18.08 -6.38
C ASP A 230 10.27 -16.65 -5.83
N ARG A 231 11.11 -16.34 -4.83
CA ARG A 231 11.24 -14.98 -4.26
C ARG A 231 11.77 -13.97 -5.27
N ILE A 232 12.83 -14.32 -6.00
CA ILE A 232 13.37 -13.46 -7.06
C ILE A 232 12.30 -13.15 -8.11
N PHE A 233 11.56 -14.15 -8.56
CA PHE A 233 10.50 -13.97 -9.56
C PHE A 233 9.44 -12.97 -9.08
N ARG A 234 8.96 -13.11 -7.83
CA ARG A 234 7.98 -12.18 -7.25
C ARG A 234 8.51 -10.76 -7.12
N LEU A 235 9.71 -10.60 -6.55
CA LEU A 235 10.30 -9.28 -6.30
C LEU A 235 10.64 -8.54 -7.60
N GLN A 236 11.20 -9.23 -8.60
CA GLN A 236 11.53 -8.63 -9.90
C GLN A 236 10.30 -8.15 -10.65
N ASN A 237 9.18 -8.87 -10.53
CA ASN A 237 7.96 -8.55 -11.25
C ASN A 237 6.99 -7.66 -10.45
N ARG A 238 7.37 -7.17 -9.26
CA ARG A 238 6.51 -6.39 -8.36
C ARG A 238 5.89 -5.14 -9.02
N GLY A 239 6.60 -4.53 -9.98
CA GLY A 239 6.17 -3.34 -10.74
C GLY A 239 5.42 -3.62 -12.05
N ASN A 240 5.40 -4.88 -12.51
CA ASN A 240 4.76 -5.28 -13.76
C ASN A 240 3.22 -5.41 -13.78
N PRO A 241 2.47 -5.42 -12.66
CA PRO A 241 1.02 -5.66 -12.71
C PRO A 241 0.21 -4.67 -13.55
N TYR A 242 0.75 -3.47 -13.81
CA TYR A 242 -0.02 -2.35 -14.36
C TYR A 242 0.06 -2.18 -15.88
N THR A 243 0.89 -2.96 -16.58
CA THR A 243 1.08 -2.82 -18.02
C THR A 243 0.93 -4.15 -18.77
N LEU A 244 0.43 -4.09 -20.00
CA LEU A 244 0.32 -5.28 -20.86
C LEU A 244 1.70 -5.90 -21.17
N ASN A 245 2.73 -5.05 -21.35
CA ASN A 245 4.09 -5.52 -21.56
C ASN A 245 4.63 -6.24 -20.31
N GLY A 246 4.38 -5.71 -19.11
CA GLY A 246 4.71 -6.35 -17.85
C GLY A 246 4.01 -7.70 -17.70
N PHE A 247 2.73 -7.80 -18.04
CA PHE A 247 1.99 -9.07 -18.07
C PHE A 247 2.62 -10.08 -19.03
N ASN A 248 2.88 -9.69 -20.28
CA ASN A 248 3.48 -10.58 -21.28
C ASN A 248 4.88 -11.04 -20.87
N TYR A 249 5.71 -10.12 -20.35
CA TYR A 249 7.06 -10.42 -19.89
C TYR A 249 7.05 -11.42 -18.72
N THR A 250 6.27 -11.12 -17.68
CA THR A 250 6.18 -11.96 -16.48
C THR A 250 5.67 -13.36 -16.82
N THR A 251 4.63 -13.45 -17.65
CA THR A 251 4.05 -14.74 -18.03
C THR A 251 4.99 -15.59 -18.87
N GLN A 252 5.73 -14.98 -19.80
CA GLN A 252 6.79 -15.67 -20.56
C GLN A 252 7.94 -16.12 -19.65
N GLN A 253 8.39 -15.27 -18.73
CA GLN A 253 9.45 -15.60 -17.77
C GLN A 253 9.03 -16.78 -16.89
N ALA A 254 7.80 -16.77 -16.36
CA ALA A 254 7.28 -17.86 -15.56
C ALA A 254 7.29 -19.20 -16.32
N LEU A 255 6.85 -19.21 -17.58
CA LEU A 255 6.87 -20.41 -18.43
C LEU A 255 8.28 -20.92 -18.71
N VAL A 256 9.28 -20.05 -18.82
CA VAL A 256 10.69 -20.45 -18.99
C VAL A 256 11.22 -21.09 -17.70
N LEU A 257 10.97 -20.47 -16.55
CA LEU A 257 11.45 -20.95 -15.25
C LEU A 257 10.76 -22.26 -14.84
N MET A 258 9.45 -22.38 -15.05
CA MET A 258 8.71 -23.63 -14.78
C MET A 258 9.19 -24.78 -15.66
N ARG A 259 9.48 -24.56 -16.95
CA ARG A 259 10.05 -25.58 -17.83
C ARG A 259 11.42 -26.09 -17.36
N ARG A 260 12.15 -25.29 -16.60
CA ARG A 260 13.43 -25.65 -15.98
C ARG A 260 13.27 -26.24 -14.57
N ASN A 261 12.04 -26.42 -14.08
CA ASN A 261 11.73 -26.84 -12.71
C ASN A 261 12.27 -25.89 -11.62
N GLN A 262 12.45 -24.61 -11.98
CA GLN A 262 13.03 -23.57 -11.14
C GLN A 262 11.98 -22.65 -10.49
N LEU A 263 10.71 -22.85 -10.78
CA LEU A 263 9.62 -22.01 -10.28
C LEU A 263 8.40 -22.89 -9.99
N SER A 264 7.78 -22.69 -8.83
CA SER A 264 6.58 -23.44 -8.44
C SER A 264 5.32 -22.92 -9.18
N PRO A 265 4.53 -23.76 -9.86
CA PRO A 265 3.28 -23.31 -10.50
C PRO A 265 2.28 -22.75 -9.49
N MET A 266 2.26 -23.29 -8.27
CA MET A 266 1.43 -22.76 -7.17
C MET A 266 1.84 -21.32 -6.81
N VAL A 267 3.14 -21.03 -6.71
CA VAL A 267 3.63 -19.67 -6.46
C VAL A 267 3.30 -18.75 -7.62
N VAL A 268 3.36 -19.23 -8.86
CA VAL A 268 2.95 -18.46 -10.05
C VAL A 268 1.47 -18.10 -9.97
N ALA A 269 0.60 -19.06 -9.63
CA ALA A 269 -0.83 -18.83 -9.48
C ALA A 269 -1.12 -17.73 -8.45
N LEU A 270 -0.57 -17.87 -7.25
CA LEU A 270 -0.75 -16.92 -6.16
C LEU A 270 -0.14 -15.54 -6.49
N THR A 271 0.99 -15.51 -7.19
CA THR A 271 1.60 -14.24 -7.65
C THR A 271 0.71 -13.54 -8.67
N TYR A 272 0.12 -14.27 -9.62
CA TYR A 272 -0.81 -13.71 -10.59
C TYR A 272 -2.08 -13.22 -9.92
N GLN A 273 -2.58 -13.95 -8.92
CA GLN A 273 -3.69 -13.48 -8.11
C GLN A 273 -3.35 -12.15 -7.44
N GLU A 274 -2.20 -12.04 -6.76
CA GLU A 274 -1.71 -10.80 -6.14
C GLU A 274 -1.61 -9.65 -7.17
N PHE A 275 -1.09 -9.93 -8.37
CA PHE A 275 -0.99 -8.96 -9.45
C PHE A 275 -2.36 -8.52 -9.99
N GLY A 276 -3.32 -9.44 -10.06
CA GLY A 276 -4.72 -9.15 -10.36
C GLY A 276 -5.31 -8.17 -9.35
N LYS A 277 -5.12 -8.44 -8.05
CA LYS A 277 -5.59 -7.55 -6.96
C LYS A 277 -5.00 -6.15 -7.10
N ARG A 278 -3.69 -6.04 -7.30
CA ARG A 278 -2.99 -4.75 -7.49
C ARG A 278 -3.43 -4.01 -8.74
N ALA A 279 -3.70 -4.73 -9.82
CA ALA A 279 -4.15 -4.11 -11.07
C ALA A 279 -5.60 -3.61 -11.01
N MET A 280 -6.44 -4.14 -10.11
CA MET A 280 -7.89 -3.87 -10.06
C MET A 280 -8.23 -2.37 -10.03
N GLY A 281 -7.54 -1.60 -9.18
CA GLY A 281 -7.78 -0.17 -9.03
C GLY A 281 -7.35 0.69 -10.22
N ARG A 282 -6.44 0.20 -11.08
CA ARG A 282 -5.82 0.98 -12.18
C ARG A 282 -6.21 0.50 -13.57
N ASN A 283 -6.25 -0.81 -13.78
CA ASN A 283 -6.53 -1.43 -15.08
C ASN A 283 -7.26 -2.77 -14.89
N ARG A 284 -8.60 -2.71 -14.93
CA ARG A 284 -9.50 -3.83 -14.65
C ARG A 284 -9.46 -4.92 -15.73
N ASP A 285 -9.21 -4.55 -16.99
CA ASP A 285 -8.98 -5.51 -18.07
C ASP A 285 -7.75 -6.35 -17.81
N LEU A 286 -6.67 -5.70 -17.37
CA LEU A 286 -5.43 -6.37 -17.01
C LEU A 286 -5.57 -7.20 -15.72
N ALA A 287 -6.29 -6.68 -14.72
CA ALA A 287 -6.64 -7.42 -13.51
C ALA A 287 -7.36 -8.73 -13.85
N ASN A 288 -8.39 -8.68 -14.70
CA ASN A 288 -9.08 -9.88 -15.16
C ASN A 288 -8.12 -10.86 -15.85
N ARG A 289 -7.22 -10.40 -16.73
CA ARG A 289 -6.22 -11.29 -17.37
C ARG A 289 -5.35 -12.02 -16.35
N TRP A 290 -4.86 -11.31 -15.33
CA TRP A 290 -4.09 -11.90 -14.24
C TRP A 290 -4.90 -12.97 -13.48
N PHE A 291 -6.13 -12.66 -13.10
CA PHE A 291 -6.98 -13.62 -12.39
C PHE A 291 -7.35 -14.84 -13.24
N GLN A 292 -7.55 -14.68 -14.55
CA GLN A 292 -7.82 -15.81 -15.46
C GLN A 292 -6.61 -16.74 -15.59
N GLU A 293 -5.39 -16.18 -15.68
CA GLU A 293 -4.16 -17.00 -15.67
C GLU A 293 -3.95 -17.67 -14.31
N SER A 294 -4.15 -16.96 -13.19
CA SER A 294 -4.15 -17.56 -11.85
C SER A 294 -5.14 -18.73 -11.76
N ASN A 295 -6.37 -18.53 -12.22
CA ASN A 295 -7.43 -19.55 -12.23
C ASN A 295 -7.02 -20.81 -12.97
N ARG A 296 -6.34 -20.63 -14.12
CA ARG A 296 -5.83 -21.72 -14.94
C ARG A 296 -4.79 -22.53 -14.18
N TRP A 297 -3.83 -21.87 -13.52
CA TRP A 297 -2.79 -22.57 -12.75
C TRP A 297 -3.36 -23.26 -11.52
N LEU A 298 -4.27 -22.63 -10.77
CA LEU A 298 -4.96 -23.28 -9.65
C LEU A 298 -5.71 -24.53 -10.11
N TYR A 299 -6.35 -24.49 -11.28
CA TYR A 299 -7.00 -25.68 -11.84
C TYR A 299 -6.01 -26.78 -12.22
N LEU A 300 -4.90 -26.44 -12.89
CA LEU A 300 -3.86 -27.39 -13.27
C LEU A 300 -3.18 -28.06 -12.07
N GLU A 301 -3.03 -27.32 -10.96
CA GLU A 301 -2.52 -27.83 -9.69
C GLU A 301 -3.58 -28.61 -8.88
N GLY A 302 -4.78 -28.82 -9.41
CA GLY A 302 -5.88 -29.52 -8.72
C GLY A 302 -6.46 -28.74 -7.53
N ARG A 303 -6.17 -27.44 -7.41
CA ARG A 303 -6.57 -26.58 -6.28
C ARG A 303 -7.94 -25.92 -6.48
N TYR A 304 -8.82 -26.47 -7.31
CA TYR A 304 -10.13 -25.87 -7.64
C TYR A 304 -11.16 -25.92 -6.48
N ARG A 305 -10.89 -26.67 -5.42
CA ARG A 305 -11.67 -26.69 -4.16
C ARG A 305 -10.95 -26.01 -2.98
N SER A 306 -10.02 -25.10 -3.27
CA SER A 306 -9.22 -24.41 -2.25
C SER A 306 -9.73 -22.99 -1.96
N ALA A 307 -9.33 -22.46 -0.80
CA ALA A 307 -9.51 -21.07 -0.42
C ALA A 307 -8.88 -20.11 -1.44
N TYR A 308 -7.73 -20.49 -2.03
CA TYR A 308 -7.08 -19.70 -3.08
C TYR A 308 -7.97 -19.57 -4.32
N TYR A 309 -8.65 -20.66 -4.70
CA TYR A 309 -9.56 -20.65 -5.84
C TYR A 309 -10.81 -19.82 -5.55
N ALA A 310 -11.36 -19.91 -4.34
CA ALA A 310 -12.49 -19.09 -3.92
C ALA A 310 -12.14 -17.58 -3.94
N ASP A 311 -10.99 -17.20 -3.37
CA ASP A 311 -10.49 -15.81 -3.42
C ASP A 311 -10.25 -15.36 -4.87
N ASN A 312 -9.73 -16.24 -5.74
CA ASN A 312 -9.57 -15.92 -7.16
C ASN A 312 -10.92 -15.79 -7.89
N GLN A 313 -11.96 -16.57 -7.51
CA GLN A 313 -13.32 -16.39 -8.03
C GLN A 313 -13.89 -15.03 -7.64
N ASN A 314 -13.68 -14.58 -6.39
CA ASN A 314 -14.05 -13.23 -5.96
C ASN A 314 -13.37 -12.17 -6.83
N GLY A 315 -12.05 -12.28 -7.05
CA GLY A 315 -11.32 -11.36 -7.94
C GLY A 315 -11.87 -11.30 -9.37
N ILE A 316 -12.18 -12.45 -9.98
CA ILE A 316 -12.80 -12.52 -11.32
C ILE A 316 -14.21 -11.90 -11.30
N GLY A 317 -15.02 -12.23 -10.30
CA GLY A 317 -16.37 -11.71 -10.15
C GLY A 317 -16.38 -10.20 -10.01
N SER A 318 -15.47 -9.63 -9.21
CA SER A 318 -15.30 -8.19 -9.06
C SER A 318 -14.92 -7.53 -10.39
N ALA A 319 -14.04 -8.15 -11.19
CA ALA A 319 -13.76 -7.65 -12.55
C ALA A 319 -15.02 -7.63 -13.44
N PHE A 320 -15.86 -8.68 -13.36
CA PHE A 320 -17.11 -8.78 -14.11
C PHE A 320 -18.17 -7.75 -13.70
N VAL A 321 -18.25 -7.40 -12.41
CA VAL A 321 -19.09 -6.28 -11.94
C VAL A 321 -18.75 -5.00 -12.73
N TYR A 322 -17.47 -4.69 -12.89
CA TYR A 322 -17.04 -3.51 -13.64
C TYR A 322 -17.32 -3.59 -15.15
N PHE A 323 -17.34 -4.78 -15.73
CA PHE A 323 -17.71 -4.98 -17.13
C PHE A 323 -19.23 -5.01 -17.35
N ASN A 324 -20.03 -4.71 -16.31
CA ASN A 324 -21.48 -4.79 -16.33
C ASN A 324 -21.99 -6.20 -16.68
N LYS A 325 -21.26 -7.22 -16.24
CA LYS A 325 -21.56 -8.65 -16.42
C LYS A 325 -22.09 -9.25 -15.12
N GLY A 326 -23.21 -8.71 -14.64
CA GLY A 326 -23.76 -9.03 -13.33
C GLY A 326 -24.10 -10.52 -13.13
N SER A 327 -24.57 -11.19 -14.18
CA SER A 327 -24.88 -12.64 -14.14
C SER A 327 -23.62 -13.48 -14.01
N GLU A 328 -22.59 -13.20 -14.80
CA GLU A 328 -21.32 -13.90 -14.71
C GLU A 328 -20.61 -13.62 -13.39
N ALA A 329 -20.69 -12.38 -12.87
CA ALA A 329 -20.18 -12.03 -11.56
C ALA A 329 -20.88 -12.84 -10.46
N LEU A 330 -22.22 -12.94 -10.50
CA LEU A 330 -23.00 -13.70 -9.53
C LEU A 330 -22.56 -15.16 -9.46
N THR A 331 -22.38 -15.83 -10.61
CA THR A 331 -21.90 -17.22 -10.65
C THR A 331 -20.53 -17.38 -9.98
N ARG A 332 -19.61 -16.43 -10.20
CA ARG A 332 -18.28 -16.45 -9.57
C ARG A 332 -18.38 -16.27 -8.05
N PHE A 333 -19.18 -15.32 -7.60
CA PHE A 333 -19.36 -15.06 -6.18
C PHE A 333 -20.08 -16.20 -5.45
N GLN A 334 -21.07 -16.83 -6.09
CA GLN A 334 -21.74 -18.02 -5.53
C GLN A 334 -20.75 -19.17 -5.35
N SER A 335 -19.91 -19.44 -6.36
CA SER A 335 -18.86 -20.44 -6.26
C SER A 335 -17.86 -20.14 -5.14
N ALA A 336 -17.43 -18.87 -4.98
CA ALA A 336 -16.54 -18.47 -3.89
C ALA A 336 -17.20 -18.69 -2.52
N TYR A 337 -18.45 -18.25 -2.37
CA TYR A 337 -19.23 -18.35 -1.14
C TYR A 337 -19.45 -19.81 -0.70
N GLU A 338 -19.84 -20.68 -1.63
CA GLU A 338 -20.05 -22.11 -1.37
C GLU A 338 -18.76 -22.80 -0.93
N LEU A 339 -17.66 -22.56 -1.64
CA LEU A 339 -16.35 -23.11 -1.28
C LEU A 339 -15.90 -22.66 0.11
N GLN A 340 -16.01 -21.37 0.42
CA GLN A 340 -15.64 -20.87 1.75
C GLN A 340 -16.52 -21.45 2.86
N LYS A 341 -17.81 -21.69 2.59
CA LYS A 341 -18.71 -22.36 3.53
C LYS A 341 -18.30 -23.82 3.75
N GLU A 342 -17.95 -24.55 2.69
CA GLU A 342 -17.46 -25.93 2.78
C GLU A 342 -16.15 -26.03 3.57
N LEU A 343 -15.29 -25.03 3.44
CA LEU A 343 -14.00 -24.93 4.14
C LEU A 343 -14.13 -24.49 5.61
N GLY A 344 -15.32 -24.10 6.07
CA GLY A 344 -15.52 -23.65 7.46
C GLY A 344 -15.11 -22.20 7.72
N MET A 345 -15.06 -21.36 6.68
CA MET A 345 -14.59 -19.97 6.76
C MET A 345 -15.70 -18.96 7.10
N GLN A 346 -16.83 -19.38 7.68
CA GLN A 346 -18.03 -18.53 7.84
C GLN A 346 -17.81 -17.29 8.72
N GLY A 347 -16.84 -17.33 9.64
CA GLY A 347 -16.46 -16.20 10.49
C GLY A 347 -15.33 -15.32 9.93
N SER A 348 -14.81 -15.63 8.74
CA SER A 348 -13.60 -14.98 8.22
C SER A 348 -13.87 -13.70 7.41
N LEU A 349 -12.83 -12.88 7.23
CA LEU A 349 -12.83 -11.75 6.30
C LEU A 349 -13.13 -12.17 4.86
N ALA A 350 -12.72 -13.38 4.45
CA ALA A 350 -13.03 -13.91 3.12
C ALA A 350 -14.54 -14.11 2.93
N MET A 351 -15.26 -14.49 4.00
CA MET A 351 -16.71 -14.60 3.99
C MET A 351 -17.40 -13.24 4.00
N VAL A 352 -16.84 -12.24 4.70
CA VAL A 352 -17.32 -10.83 4.61
C VAL A 352 -17.26 -10.37 3.15
N GLU A 353 -16.15 -10.61 2.46
CA GLU A 353 -15.97 -10.28 1.04
C GLU A 353 -17.02 -10.98 0.17
N SER A 354 -17.24 -12.29 0.35
CA SER A 354 -18.21 -13.04 -0.44
C SER A 354 -19.64 -12.53 -0.22
N HIS A 355 -20.04 -12.23 1.02
CA HIS A 355 -21.34 -11.61 1.28
C HIS A 355 -21.45 -10.23 0.63
N LEU A 356 -20.42 -9.38 0.75
CA LEU A 356 -20.42 -8.06 0.12
C LEU A 356 -20.57 -8.16 -1.41
N ASN A 357 -19.81 -9.07 -2.02
CA ASN A 357 -19.82 -9.29 -3.47
C ASN A 357 -21.17 -9.83 -3.96
N LEU A 358 -21.77 -10.79 -3.25
CA LEU A 358 -23.13 -11.27 -3.54
C LEU A 358 -24.16 -10.14 -3.39
N ALA A 359 -24.04 -9.32 -2.34
CA ALA A 359 -24.92 -8.18 -2.14
C ALA A 359 -24.84 -7.19 -3.32
N ASN A 360 -23.63 -6.89 -3.78
CA ASN A 360 -23.37 -6.05 -4.96
C ASN A 360 -23.98 -6.65 -6.23
N ALA A 361 -23.77 -7.94 -6.49
CA ALA A 361 -24.32 -8.61 -7.68
C ALA A 361 -25.85 -8.61 -7.68
N TYR A 362 -26.49 -8.89 -6.54
CA TYR A 362 -27.95 -8.79 -6.42
C TYR A 362 -28.47 -7.36 -6.55
N ALA A 363 -27.71 -6.36 -6.08
CA ALA A 363 -28.06 -4.96 -6.27
C ALA A 363 -28.04 -4.55 -7.76
N ILE A 364 -27.03 -4.99 -8.52
CA ILE A 364 -26.93 -4.77 -9.98
C ILE A 364 -28.12 -5.41 -10.71
N GLN A 365 -28.59 -6.56 -10.24
CA GLN A 365 -29.79 -7.23 -10.77
C GLN A 365 -31.11 -6.62 -10.28
N ASN A 366 -31.06 -5.49 -9.54
CA ASN A 366 -32.21 -4.83 -8.94
C ASN A 366 -33.04 -5.76 -8.02
N ASN A 367 -32.35 -6.62 -7.25
CA ASN A 367 -32.97 -7.54 -6.30
C ASN A 367 -32.60 -7.17 -4.84
N PRO A 368 -33.26 -6.17 -4.24
CA PRO A 368 -32.96 -5.73 -2.88
C PRO A 368 -33.32 -6.78 -1.81
N GLY A 369 -34.28 -7.65 -2.10
CA GLY A 369 -34.71 -8.71 -1.18
C GLY A 369 -33.60 -9.72 -0.87
N LEU A 370 -32.70 -9.96 -1.83
CA LEU A 370 -31.49 -10.76 -1.63
C LEU A 370 -30.27 -9.91 -1.26
N SER A 371 -30.13 -8.70 -1.83
CA SER A 371 -28.97 -7.84 -1.56
C SER A 371 -28.83 -7.42 -0.09
N LEU A 372 -29.91 -6.92 0.52
CA LEU A 372 -29.87 -6.37 1.89
C LEU A 372 -29.49 -7.42 2.96
N PRO A 373 -30.03 -8.65 2.95
CA PRO A 373 -29.58 -9.70 3.86
C PRO A 373 -28.09 -10.01 3.76
N HIS A 374 -27.51 -9.98 2.56
CA HIS A 374 -26.08 -10.21 2.38
C HIS A 374 -25.24 -9.05 2.97
N TYR A 375 -25.66 -7.79 2.79
CA TYR A 375 -25.02 -6.67 3.49
C TYR A 375 -25.09 -6.82 5.01
N ALA A 376 -26.27 -7.16 5.55
CA ALA A 376 -26.45 -7.35 6.99
C ALA A 376 -25.64 -8.53 7.54
N ALA A 377 -25.43 -9.58 6.75
CA ALA A 377 -24.54 -10.68 7.10
C ALA A 377 -23.07 -10.24 7.10
N ALA A 378 -22.62 -9.51 6.08
CA ALA A 378 -21.28 -8.94 6.03
C ALA A 378 -21.01 -8.04 7.24
N GLU A 379 -21.95 -7.16 7.61
CA GLU A 379 -21.82 -6.28 8.79
C GLU A 379 -21.69 -7.07 10.09
N ARG A 380 -22.53 -8.09 10.31
CA ARG A 380 -22.48 -8.93 11.52
C ARG A 380 -21.16 -9.68 11.65
N ILE A 381 -20.70 -10.32 10.56
CA ILE A 381 -19.42 -11.04 10.55
C ILE A 381 -18.28 -10.05 10.79
N CYS A 382 -18.35 -8.88 10.13
CA CYS A 382 -17.31 -7.86 10.23
C CYS A 382 -17.22 -7.24 11.64
N GLN A 383 -18.35 -7.10 12.33
CA GLN A 383 -18.39 -6.69 13.73
C GLN A 383 -17.80 -7.79 14.64
N ALA A 384 -18.17 -9.05 14.43
CA ALA A 384 -17.64 -10.17 15.21
C ALA A 384 -16.13 -10.39 15.01
N ALA A 385 -15.65 -10.20 13.78
CA ALA A 385 -14.23 -10.33 13.41
C ALA A 385 -13.41 -9.05 13.68
N ASN A 386 -14.01 -8.00 14.25
CA ASN A 386 -13.38 -6.70 14.49
C ASN A 386 -12.61 -6.16 13.27
N CYS A 387 -13.30 -6.12 12.12
CA CYS A 387 -12.75 -5.61 10.86
C CYS A 387 -12.06 -4.25 11.00
N SER A 388 -11.09 -3.99 10.12
CA SER A 388 -10.52 -2.65 9.99
C SER A 388 -11.58 -1.61 9.59
N PRO A 389 -11.40 -0.34 10.00
CA PRO A 389 -12.30 0.75 9.63
C PRO A 389 -12.48 0.89 8.11
N GLY A 390 -11.46 0.53 7.31
CA GLY A 390 -11.53 0.55 5.85
C GLY A 390 -12.57 -0.43 5.29
N ILE A 391 -12.68 -1.64 5.85
CA ILE A 391 -13.69 -2.63 5.44
C ILE A 391 -15.09 -2.17 5.86
N VAL A 392 -15.23 -1.64 7.08
CA VAL A 392 -16.51 -1.08 7.56
C VAL A 392 -16.98 0.05 6.63
N ALA A 393 -16.07 0.97 6.26
CA ALA A 393 -16.36 2.05 5.34
C ALA A 393 -16.75 1.54 3.94
N LEU A 394 -16.06 0.52 3.43
CA LEU A 394 -16.38 -0.11 2.13
C LEU A 394 -17.81 -0.68 2.10
N ILE A 395 -18.23 -1.37 3.17
CA ILE A 395 -19.60 -1.91 3.28
C ILE A 395 -20.62 -0.77 3.21
N GLN A 396 -20.43 0.30 3.99
CA GLN A 396 -21.35 1.44 3.99
C GLN A 396 -21.36 2.21 2.66
N TYR A 397 -20.19 2.34 2.03
CA TYR A 397 -20.07 2.91 0.68
C TYR A 397 -20.91 2.12 -0.33
N ASN A 398 -20.75 0.79 -0.38
CA ASN A 398 -21.48 -0.07 -1.31
C ASN A 398 -22.99 -0.08 -1.03
N LYS A 399 -23.42 -0.07 0.23
CA LYS A 399 -24.83 0.16 0.59
C LYS A 399 -25.33 1.49 0.05
N GLY A 400 -24.54 2.56 0.17
CA GLY A 400 -24.81 3.86 -0.41
C GLY A 400 -25.03 3.80 -1.92
N VAL A 401 -24.16 3.10 -2.66
CA VAL A 401 -24.31 2.87 -4.11
C VAL A 401 -25.60 2.10 -4.44
N MET A 402 -25.91 1.04 -3.67
CA MET A 402 -27.15 0.27 -3.87
C MET A 402 -28.40 1.15 -3.68
N PHE A 403 -28.45 1.98 -2.64
CA PHE A 403 -29.58 2.91 -2.44
C PHE A 403 -29.65 3.98 -3.53
N TYR A 404 -28.50 4.45 -4.01
CA TYR A 404 -28.41 5.41 -5.11
C TYR A 404 -29.04 4.86 -6.40
N ILE A 405 -28.65 3.65 -6.82
CA ILE A 405 -29.17 2.98 -8.03
C ILE A 405 -30.69 2.79 -7.96
N ARG A 406 -31.24 2.68 -6.74
CA ARG A 406 -32.69 2.58 -6.51
C ARG A 406 -33.42 3.92 -6.47
N GLY A 407 -32.71 5.03 -6.63
CA GLY A 407 -33.27 6.38 -6.52
C GLY A 407 -33.57 6.82 -5.09
N ILE A 408 -33.09 6.09 -4.08
CA ILE A 408 -33.28 6.42 -2.66
C ILE A 408 -32.10 7.27 -2.19
N TYR A 409 -32.00 8.48 -2.75
CA TYR A 409 -30.81 9.33 -2.62
C TYR A 409 -30.51 9.76 -1.18
N GLN A 410 -31.52 9.96 -0.34
CA GLN A 410 -31.32 10.38 1.04
C GLN A 410 -30.61 9.29 1.87
N THR A 411 -31.09 8.04 1.79
CA THR A 411 -30.46 6.90 2.47
C THR A 411 -29.09 6.56 1.88
N SER A 412 -28.89 6.83 0.59
CA SER A 412 -27.57 6.75 -0.05
C SER A 412 -26.55 7.72 0.56
N ILE A 413 -26.97 8.98 0.76
CA ILE A 413 -26.15 10.01 1.41
C ILE A 413 -25.83 9.61 2.84
N GLU A 414 -26.81 9.13 3.62
CA GLU A 414 -26.63 8.69 5.01
C GLU A 414 -25.59 7.56 5.12
N SER A 415 -25.72 6.52 4.29
CA SER A 415 -24.77 5.40 4.26
C SER A 415 -23.36 5.88 3.88
N SER A 416 -23.26 6.75 2.87
CA SER A 416 -21.97 7.29 2.42
C SER A 416 -21.34 8.25 3.46
N ARG A 417 -22.15 9.00 4.22
CA ARG A 417 -21.66 9.82 5.35
C ARG A 417 -21.08 8.95 6.45
N GLN A 418 -21.69 7.80 6.75
CA GLN A 418 -21.12 6.85 7.70
C GLN A 418 -19.77 6.31 7.23
N ALA A 419 -19.64 5.96 5.94
CA ALA A 419 -18.36 5.56 5.35
C ALA A 419 -17.30 6.67 5.50
N ARG A 420 -17.65 7.91 5.16
CA ARG A 420 -16.76 9.08 5.28
C ARG A 420 -16.29 9.29 6.73
N ARG A 421 -17.20 9.31 7.70
CA ARG A 421 -16.86 9.50 9.12
C ARG A 421 -15.91 8.41 9.62
N THR A 422 -16.18 7.16 9.23
CA THR A 422 -15.31 6.02 9.57
C THR A 422 -13.89 6.20 9.03
N LEU A 423 -13.75 6.65 7.77
CA LEU A 423 -12.45 6.90 7.16
C LEU A 423 -11.70 8.06 7.82
N ILE A 424 -12.37 9.18 8.10
CA ILE A 424 -11.75 10.35 8.74
C ILE A 424 -11.28 10.00 10.16
N GLN A 425 -12.11 9.33 10.97
CA GLN A 425 -11.75 8.92 12.33
C GLN A 425 -10.55 7.96 12.37
N ALA A 426 -10.39 7.15 11.32
CA ALA A 426 -9.26 6.23 11.17
C ALA A 426 -8.01 6.88 10.53
N ASN A 427 -7.99 8.19 10.28
CA ASN A 427 -6.96 8.90 9.48
C ASN A 427 -6.81 8.38 8.05
N LEU A 428 -7.83 7.73 7.49
CA LEU A 428 -7.86 7.19 6.12
C LEU A 428 -8.52 8.16 5.12
N GLY A 429 -8.64 9.45 5.47
CA GLY A 429 -9.25 10.47 4.62
C GLY A 429 -8.47 10.72 3.32
N ASN A 430 -7.17 10.46 3.29
CA ASN A 430 -6.34 10.57 2.09
C ASN A 430 -6.29 9.25 1.31
N SER A 431 -7.46 8.73 0.92
CA SER A 431 -7.58 7.45 0.21
C SER A 431 -8.49 7.52 -1.02
N GLN A 432 -8.27 6.61 -1.97
CA GLN A 432 -9.17 6.40 -3.11
C GLN A 432 -10.62 6.11 -2.67
N LEU A 433 -10.81 5.29 -1.63
CA LEU A 433 -12.14 4.98 -1.08
C LEU A 433 -12.86 6.23 -0.55
N HIS A 434 -12.13 7.16 0.08
CA HIS A 434 -12.73 8.43 0.50
C HIS A 434 -13.15 9.29 -0.70
N LEU A 435 -12.34 9.36 -1.75
CA LEU A 435 -12.71 10.07 -2.99
C LEU A 435 -13.97 9.47 -3.64
N ALA A 436 -14.08 8.14 -3.69
CA ALA A 436 -15.28 7.46 -4.18
C ALA A 436 -16.50 7.77 -3.30
N THR A 437 -16.32 7.77 -1.98
CA THR A 437 -17.39 8.10 -1.01
C THR A 437 -17.92 9.52 -1.20
N LEU A 438 -17.03 10.50 -1.34
CA LEU A 438 -17.41 11.89 -1.64
C LEU A 438 -18.17 11.97 -2.97
N LEU A 439 -17.72 11.25 -4.00
CA LEU A 439 -18.41 11.23 -5.28
C LEU A 439 -19.81 10.63 -5.20
N ASN A 440 -20.03 9.60 -4.38
CA ASN A 440 -21.34 8.99 -4.19
C ASN A 440 -22.33 9.99 -3.55
N ILE A 441 -21.88 10.73 -2.53
CA ILE A 441 -22.67 11.81 -1.90
C ILE A 441 -22.96 12.91 -2.93
N ASN A 442 -21.94 13.35 -3.66
CA ASN A 442 -22.06 14.35 -4.72
C ASN A 442 -23.10 13.96 -5.76
N ALA A 443 -23.05 12.71 -6.23
CA ALA A 443 -23.99 12.17 -7.21
C ALA A 443 -25.44 12.21 -6.68
N ALA A 444 -25.67 11.75 -5.46
CA ALA A 444 -26.99 11.78 -4.83
C ALA A 444 -27.54 13.20 -4.66
N LEU A 445 -26.70 14.16 -4.27
CA LEU A 445 -27.08 15.58 -4.14
C LEU A 445 -27.45 16.21 -5.49
N LEU A 446 -26.75 15.87 -6.57
CA LEU A 446 -27.11 16.34 -7.92
C LEU A 446 -28.51 15.87 -8.34
N HIS A 447 -28.87 14.63 -8.01
CA HIS A 447 -30.21 14.10 -8.24
C HIS A 447 -31.28 14.77 -7.38
N GLN A 448 -30.93 15.13 -6.14
CA GLN A 448 -31.79 15.94 -5.26
C GLN A 448 -31.80 17.43 -5.64
N ARG A 449 -31.04 17.85 -6.67
CA ARG A 449 -30.90 19.24 -7.13
C ARG A 449 -30.21 20.18 -6.12
N HIS A 450 -29.47 19.63 -5.18
CA HIS A 450 -28.63 20.39 -4.24
C HIS A 450 -27.29 20.72 -4.92
N TYR A 451 -27.35 21.60 -5.93
CA TYR A 451 -26.22 21.86 -6.82
C TYR A 451 -25.05 22.57 -6.14
N ASP A 452 -25.31 23.47 -5.18
CA ASP A 452 -24.26 24.18 -4.44
C ASP A 452 -23.45 23.23 -3.55
N ASP A 453 -24.13 22.37 -2.80
CA ASP A 453 -23.49 21.35 -1.96
C ASP A 453 -22.68 20.36 -2.81
N ALA A 454 -23.22 19.97 -3.97
CA ALA A 454 -22.48 19.13 -4.91
C ALA A 454 -21.21 19.83 -5.42
N LEU A 455 -21.28 21.12 -5.78
CA LEU A 455 -20.09 21.87 -6.22
C LEU A 455 -18.99 21.90 -5.15
N ARG A 456 -19.35 22.15 -3.88
CA ARG A 456 -18.39 22.12 -2.76
C ARG A 456 -17.69 20.76 -2.64
N ILE A 457 -18.44 19.66 -2.77
CA ILE A 457 -17.85 18.32 -2.74
C ILE A 457 -16.93 18.07 -3.94
N SER A 458 -17.33 18.50 -5.13
CA SER A 458 -16.50 18.33 -6.33
C SER A 458 -15.15 19.04 -6.20
N ASP A 459 -15.14 20.25 -5.65
CA ASP A 459 -13.91 21.03 -5.41
C ASP A 459 -13.01 20.36 -4.37
N ALA A 460 -13.58 19.97 -3.22
CA ALA A 460 -12.84 19.26 -2.17
C ALA A 460 -12.23 17.93 -2.68
N LEU A 461 -13.01 17.16 -3.46
CA LEU A 461 -12.55 15.92 -4.08
C LEU A 461 -11.41 16.20 -5.07
N ALA A 462 -11.54 17.21 -5.92
CA ALA A 462 -10.53 17.55 -6.92
C ALA A 462 -9.21 17.99 -6.26
N ILE A 463 -9.27 18.81 -5.21
CA ILE A 463 -8.11 19.24 -4.43
C ILE A 463 -7.42 18.04 -3.78
N ARG A 464 -8.20 17.19 -3.10
CA ARG A 464 -7.66 16.02 -2.42
C ARG A 464 -7.00 15.06 -3.40
N ALA A 465 -7.69 14.72 -4.50
CA ALA A 465 -7.15 13.83 -5.53
C ALA A 465 -5.84 14.34 -6.14
N ARG A 466 -5.72 15.66 -6.41
CA ARG A 466 -4.43 16.24 -6.86
C ARG A 466 -3.35 16.13 -5.80
N SER A 467 -3.70 16.35 -4.54
CA SER A 467 -2.76 16.31 -3.41
C SER A 467 -2.15 14.92 -3.22
N ILE A 468 -2.94 13.86 -3.40
CA ILE A 468 -2.52 12.46 -3.22
C ILE A 468 -2.21 11.71 -4.54
N GLY A 469 -2.08 12.42 -5.67
CA GLY A 469 -1.66 11.81 -6.94
C GLY A 469 -2.73 11.01 -7.70
N GLU A 470 -4.00 11.11 -7.31
CA GLU A 470 -5.11 10.29 -7.83
C GLU A 470 -5.90 10.98 -8.96
N THR A 471 -5.23 11.80 -9.78
CA THR A 471 -5.87 12.53 -10.89
C THR A 471 -6.27 11.63 -12.07
N ASN A 472 -5.72 10.42 -12.13
CA ASN A 472 -6.12 9.39 -13.10
C ASN A 472 -7.25 8.50 -12.60
N TYR A 473 -7.54 8.52 -11.29
CA TYR A 473 -8.60 7.74 -10.67
C TYR A 473 -9.98 8.23 -11.16
N PRO A 474 -10.91 7.34 -11.55
CA PRO A 474 -12.16 7.78 -12.19
C PRO A 474 -12.97 8.81 -11.37
N PRO A 475 -13.07 8.70 -10.03
CA PRO A 475 -13.77 9.69 -9.24
C PRO A 475 -13.32 11.15 -9.42
N TYR A 476 -12.02 11.40 -9.62
CA TYR A 476 -11.53 12.74 -9.94
C TYR A 476 -12.15 13.30 -11.23
N LYS A 477 -12.16 12.47 -12.29
CA LYS A 477 -12.69 12.87 -13.60
C LYS A 477 -14.21 13.11 -13.54
N PHE A 478 -14.92 12.26 -12.80
CA PHE A 478 -16.36 12.43 -12.58
C PHE A 478 -16.68 13.69 -11.78
N ALA A 479 -15.88 14.06 -10.77
CA ALA A 479 -16.07 15.31 -10.05
C ALA A 479 -15.99 16.55 -10.97
N LEU A 480 -15.04 16.57 -11.90
CA LEU A 480 -14.94 17.65 -12.90
C LEU A 480 -16.16 17.69 -13.83
N HIS A 481 -16.66 16.52 -14.25
CA HIS A 481 -17.88 16.42 -15.06
C HIS A 481 -19.11 16.91 -14.27
N ASN A 482 -19.25 16.46 -13.03
CA ASN A 482 -20.34 16.82 -12.13
C ASN A 482 -20.33 18.33 -11.81
N THR A 483 -19.16 18.94 -11.71
CA THR A 483 -18.99 20.40 -11.62
C THR A 483 -19.59 21.11 -12.82
N ALA A 484 -19.20 20.70 -14.04
CA ALA A 484 -19.74 21.28 -15.26
C ALA A 484 -21.27 21.11 -15.36
N PHE A 485 -21.78 19.95 -14.94
CA PHE A 485 -23.21 19.66 -14.93
C PHE A 485 -23.98 20.55 -13.94
N ALA A 486 -23.51 20.64 -12.69
CA ALA A 486 -24.13 21.48 -11.65
C ALA A 486 -24.17 22.95 -12.08
N LEU A 487 -23.05 23.50 -12.57
CA LEU A 487 -22.96 24.87 -13.09
C LEU A 487 -23.97 25.12 -14.22
N GLN A 488 -24.12 24.16 -15.13
CA GLN A 488 -25.10 24.27 -16.22
C GLN A 488 -26.54 24.31 -15.66
N LYS A 489 -26.86 23.44 -14.68
CA LYS A 489 -28.18 23.42 -14.05
C LYS A 489 -28.49 24.68 -13.25
N GLN A 490 -27.47 25.36 -12.76
CA GLN A 490 -27.57 26.69 -12.13
C GLN A 490 -27.64 27.86 -13.13
N GLY A 491 -27.54 27.61 -14.44
CA GLY A 491 -27.51 28.67 -15.47
C GLY A 491 -26.15 29.36 -15.65
N ARG A 492 -25.10 28.91 -14.95
CA ARG A 492 -23.71 29.42 -15.02
C ARG A 492 -22.98 28.85 -16.26
N THR A 493 -23.51 29.18 -17.44
CA THR A 493 -23.12 28.55 -18.71
C THR A 493 -21.64 28.74 -19.06
N LEU A 494 -21.08 29.93 -18.85
CA LEU A 494 -19.68 30.21 -19.17
C LEU A 494 -18.72 29.39 -18.28
N GLU A 495 -19.01 29.31 -16.99
CA GLU A 495 -18.23 28.53 -16.03
C GLU A 495 -18.34 27.03 -16.30
N SER A 496 -19.54 26.57 -16.68
CA SER A 496 -19.75 25.19 -17.14
C SER A 496 -18.89 24.87 -18.37
N ILE A 497 -18.82 25.77 -19.36
CA ILE A 497 -17.96 25.58 -20.54
C ILE A 497 -16.48 25.48 -20.13
N GLN A 498 -16.03 26.32 -19.18
CA GLN A 498 -14.67 26.27 -18.69
C GLN A 498 -14.37 24.95 -17.95
N ALA A 499 -15.28 24.49 -17.09
CA ALA A 499 -15.17 23.20 -16.42
C ALA A 499 -15.17 22.04 -17.44
N ARG A 500 -16.03 22.07 -18.48
CA ARG A 500 -16.05 21.06 -19.56
C ARG A 500 -14.74 20.98 -20.33
N LYS A 501 -14.05 22.11 -20.52
CA LYS A 501 -12.71 22.09 -21.14
C LYS A 501 -11.76 21.23 -20.30
N GLN A 502 -11.76 21.38 -18.97
CA GLN A 502 -10.95 20.53 -18.09
C GLN A 502 -11.32 19.04 -18.21
N VAL A 503 -12.60 18.72 -18.43
CA VAL A 503 -13.08 17.34 -18.66
C VAL A 503 -12.64 16.78 -20.01
N SER A 504 -12.71 17.56 -21.11
CA SER A 504 -12.30 17.13 -22.46
C SER A 504 -10.81 16.77 -22.53
N TRP A 505 -9.98 17.42 -21.72
CA TRP A 505 -8.56 17.08 -21.57
C TRP A 505 -8.34 15.73 -20.83
N SER A 506 -9.35 15.24 -20.11
CA SER A 506 -9.28 13.98 -19.34
C SER A 506 -9.75 12.72 -20.09
N GLY A 507 -10.24 12.87 -21.33
CA GLY A 507 -10.55 11.76 -22.26
C GLY A 507 -11.91 11.06 -22.08
N GLN A 508 -12.84 11.60 -21.30
CA GLN A 508 -14.19 11.01 -21.12
C GLN A 508 -15.25 11.79 -21.92
N GLY A 509 -16.00 11.09 -22.77
CA GLY A 509 -17.11 11.65 -23.55
C GLY A 509 -18.33 11.98 -22.68
N PRO A 510 -19.24 12.85 -23.15
CA PRO A 510 -20.32 13.44 -22.35
C PRO A 510 -21.46 12.50 -21.93
N ASN A 511 -21.43 11.20 -22.28
CA ASN A 511 -22.64 10.38 -22.35
C ASN A 511 -22.91 9.42 -21.17
N ARG A 512 -22.17 9.49 -20.05
CA ARG A 512 -22.64 8.90 -18.77
C ARG A 512 -22.11 9.69 -17.56
N PRO A 513 -22.88 10.65 -17.01
CA PRO A 513 -22.62 11.16 -15.67
C PRO A 513 -22.99 10.07 -14.64
N LEU A 514 -22.19 10.05 -13.56
CA LEU A 514 -22.44 9.42 -12.23
C LEU A 514 -21.85 8.01 -12.03
N TYR A 515 -20.98 7.89 -11.01
CA TYR A 515 -20.15 6.72 -10.69
C TYR A 515 -20.95 5.67 -9.90
N GLU A 516 -21.75 4.88 -10.61
CA GLU A 516 -22.46 3.72 -10.06
C GLU A 516 -21.53 2.52 -10.08
N THR A 517 -20.56 2.51 -9.17
CA THR A 517 -19.55 1.47 -9.16
C THR A 517 -19.39 0.94 -7.75
N PHE A 518 -19.82 -0.30 -7.57
CA PHE A 518 -19.48 -1.10 -6.41
C PHE A 518 -17.98 -1.29 -6.36
N LEU A 519 -17.42 -1.15 -5.16
CA LEU A 519 -16.02 -1.38 -4.88
C LEU A 519 -15.82 -2.75 -4.23
N SER A 520 -14.62 -3.27 -4.37
CA SER A 520 -14.20 -4.59 -3.88
C SER A 520 -13.28 -4.45 -2.67
N PHE A 521 -12.94 -5.57 -2.02
CA PHE A 521 -11.95 -5.57 -0.94
C PHE A 521 -10.57 -5.05 -1.37
N HIS A 522 -10.27 -5.07 -2.67
CA HIS A 522 -9.02 -4.51 -3.21
C HIS A 522 -8.99 -2.98 -3.20
N ASP A 523 -10.12 -2.31 -2.99
CA ASP A 523 -10.25 -0.86 -2.87
C ASP A 523 -10.17 -0.39 -1.41
N VAL A 524 -9.99 -1.31 -0.45
CA VAL A 524 -9.80 -0.97 0.97
C VAL A 524 -8.45 -0.28 1.12
N PRO A 525 -8.40 0.95 1.68
CA PRO A 525 -7.14 1.66 1.87
C PRO A 525 -6.23 0.92 2.83
N SER A 526 -4.95 0.84 2.47
CA SER A 526 -3.94 0.21 3.32
C SER A 526 -3.24 1.29 4.15
N PRO A 527 -3.14 1.12 5.49
CA PRO A 527 -2.34 2.01 6.31
C PRO A 527 -0.86 1.84 5.97
N ASP A 528 -0.11 2.94 5.98
CA ASP A 528 1.34 2.93 5.75
C ASP A 528 2.11 3.11 7.08
N PRO A 529 3.32 2.55 7.25
CA PRO A 529 4.12 2.77 8.45
C PRO A 529 4.60 4.22 8.64
N LEU A 530 4.90 4.92 7.53
CA LEU A 530 5.46 6.28 7.51
C LEU A 530 4.40 7.33 7.17
N PHE A 531 3.33 6.96 6.45
CA PHE A 531 2.19 7.81 6.09
C PHE A 531 0.88 7.33 6.72
N GLN A 532 -0.21 8.07 6.56
CA GLN A 532 -1.52 7.58 6.99
C GLN A 532 -2.08 6.54 6.01
N THR A 533 -1.86 6.75 4.71
CA THR A 533 -2.32 5.84 3.66
C THR A 533 -1.23 5.50 2.63
N ASP A 534 -1.44 4.40 1.91
CA ASP A 534 -0.61 3.98 0.79
C ASP A 534 -0.67 4.95 -0.40
N SER A 535 -1.81 5.62 -0.64
CA SER A 535 -1.92 6.69 -1.67
C SER A 535 -0.95 7.85 -1.37
N GLU A 536 -0.82 8.27 -0.11
CA GLU A 536 0.14 9.31 0.27
C GLU A 536 1.59 8.87 0.03
N ARG A 537 1.92 7.66 0.47
CA ARG A 537 3.25 7.06 0.24
C ARG A 537 3.57 6.99 -1.26
N GLN A 538 2.63 6.51 -2.09
CA GLN A 538 2.80 6.43 -3.54
C GLN A 538 3.02 7.81 -4.18
N GLN A 539 2.29 8.83 -3.71
CA GLN A 539 2.43 10.18 -4.21
C GLN A 539 3.82 10.78 -3.88
N VAL A 540 4.29 10.63 -2.64
CA VAL A 540 5.63 11.09 -2.26
C VAL A 540 6.71 10.32 -3.02
N ALA A 541 6.55 8.99 -3.14
CA ALA A 541 7.48 8.13 -3.88
C ALA A 541 7.57 8.48 -5.37
N SER A 542 6.49 9.00 -5.97
CA SER A 542 6.44 9.34 -7.40
C SER A 542 7.44 10.42 -7.83
N TYR A 543 7.94 11.23 -6.89
CA TYR A 543 8.92 12.27 -7.16
C TYR A 543 10.37 11.80 -7.05
N THR A 544 10.60 10.56 -6.60
CA THR A 544 11.94 10.05 -6.28
C THR A 544 12.68 9.42 -7.45
N GLY A 545 14.01 9.51 -7.42
CA GLY A 545 14.92 8.85 -8.35
C GLY A 545 14.84 9.32 -9.81
N ALA A 546 14.27 10.51 -10.06
CA ALA A 546 14.09 11.02 -11.41
C ALA A 546 15.41 11.37 -12.13
N PHE A 547 16.46 11.71 -11.36
CA PHE A 547 17.74 12.17 -11.90
C PHE A 547 18.93 11.53 -11.18
N LYS A 548 20.05 11.41 -11.89
CA LYS A 548 21.33 10.97 -11.31
C LYS A 548 22.25 12.17 -11.16
N MET A 549 22.53 12.56 -9.92
CA MET A 549 23.31 13.75 -9.62
C MET A 549 24.68 13.77 -10.34
N GLU A 550 25.35 12.62 -10.39
CA GLU A 550 26.65 12.41 -11.03
C GLU A 550 26.70 12.84 -12.52
N TYR A 551 25.59 12.74 -13.25
CA TYR A 551 25.55 13.06 -14.69
C TYR A 551 25.28 14.54 -14.98
N HIS A 552 24.92 15.33 -13.96
CA HIS A 552 24.67 16.75 -14.14
C HIS A 552 25.94 17.58 -14.01
N ARG A 553 26.09 18.57 -14.90
CA ARG A 553 27.14 19.61 -14.78
C ARG A 553 26.91 20.43 -13.50
N GLN A 554 27.98 20.98 -12.94
CA GLN A 554 27.94 21.75 -11.69
C GLN A 554 26.92 22.91 -11.72
N ASN A 555 26.81 23.62 -12.84
CA ASN A 555 25.84 24.70 -13.02
C ASN A 555 24.36 24.25 -13.04
N VAL A 556 24.09 22.98 -13.36
CA VAL A 556 22.76 22.37 -13.28
C VAL A 556 22.49 21.92 -11.85
N ARG A 557 23.50 21.33 -11.17
CA ARG A 557 23.41 20.93 -9.76
C ARG A 557 23.13 22.13 -8.85
N SER A 558 23.83 23.25 -9.04
CA SER A 558 23.63 24.48 -8.26
C SER A 558 22.68 25.47 -8.93
N ARG A 559 21.82 25.03 -9.86
CA ARG A 559 20.93 25.93 -10.58
C ARG A 559 19.91 26.47 -9.59
N THR A 560 20.02 27.75 -9.27
CA THR A 560 19.08 28.49 -8.44
C THR A 560 18.96 29.89 -9.01
N TYR A 561 17.76 30.46 -9.00
CA TYR A 561 17.49 31.78 -9.55
C TYR A 561 16.46 32.52 -8.69
N PRO A 562 16.45 33.86 -8.69
CA PRO A 562 15.47 34.64 -7.94
C PRO A 562 14.03 34.23 -8.30
N GLY A 563 13.14 34.14 -7.31
CA GLY A 563 11.74 33.78 -7.54
C GLY A 563 11.44 32.28 -7.51
N ARG A 564 12.47 31.42 -7.52
CA ARG A 564 12.32 29.96 -7.52
C ARG A 564 11.78 29.48 -6.17
N GLN A 565 10.72 28.66 -6.20
CA GLN A 565 10.09 28.08 -5.01
C GLN A 565 9.56 29.11 -3.99
N ASP A 566 9.41 30.38 -4.37
CA ASP A 566 8.88 31.46 -3.52
C ASP A 566 7.43 31.21 -3.08
N ASP A 567 6.72 30.27 -3.72
CA ASP A 567 5.39 29.85 -3.27
C ASP A 567 5.44 29.18 -1.87
N THR A 568 6.59 28.65 -1.47
CA THR A 568 6.83 28.23 -0.07
C THR A 568 6.82 29.43 0.88
N ASN A 569 7.41 30.57 0.47
CA ASN A 569 7.38 31.80 1.29
C ASN A 569 5.95 32.32 1.45
N ILE A 570 5.15 32.25 0.37
CA ILE A 570 3.75 32.67 0.40
C ILE A 570 2.97 31.78 1.39
N LEU A 571 3.11 30.45 1.29
CA LEU A 571 2.50 29.50 2.22
C LEU A 571 2.86 29.82 3.67
N LEU A 572 4.16 29.94 3.99
CA LEU A 572 4.62 30.22 5.35
C LEU A 572 4.09 31.55 5.88
N ARG A 573 4.10 32.60 5.05
CA ARG A 573 3.56 33.91 5.41
C ARG A 573 2.08 33.83 5.73
N ASP A 574 1.34 33.10 4.92
CA ASP A 574 -0.10 32.92 5.11
C ASP A 574 -0.43 32.10 6.36
N ILE A 575 0.35 31.06 6.67
CA ILE A 575 0.23 30.32 7.94
C ILE A 575 0.52 31.24 9.13
N LEU A 576 1.61 32.02 9.07
CA LEU A 576 2.05 32.89 10.16
C LEU A 576 1.23 34.17 10.32
N TYR A 577 0.38 34.52 9.35
CA TYR A 577 -0.50 35.68 9.41
C TYR A 577 -1.88 35.29 9.95
N PRO A 578 -2.18 35.52 11.25
CA PRO A 578 -3.37 34.96 11.90
C PRO A 578 -4.69 35.51 11.38
N ARG A 579 -4.67 36.64 10.66
CA ARG A 579 -5.88 37.26 10.11
C ARG A 579 -6.37 36.61 8.81
N LYS A 580 -5.54 35.83 8.12
CA LYS A 580 -5.98 35.09 6.92
C LYS A 580 -6.74 33.85 7.34
N ARG A 581 -8.07 33.90 7.22
CA ARG A 581 -8.95 32.77 7.55
C ARG A 581 -9.09 31.84 6.35
N ASP A 582 -8.73 30.59 6.58
CA ASP A 582 -8.77 29.46 5.65
C ASP A 582 -8.62 28.22 6.52
N ALA A 583 -9.51 27.25 6.42
CA ALA A 583 -9.51 26.16 7.38
C ALA A 583 -8.33 25.20 7.20
N GLY A 584 -7.77 25.11 5.99
CA GLY A 584 -6.48 24.44 5.76
C GLY A 584 -5.33 25.13 6.51
N LEU A 585 -5.28 26.47 6.47
CA LEU A 585 -4.32 27.25 7.26
C LEU A 585 -4.56 27.11 8.76
N ASP A 586 -5.81 27.11 9.21
CA ASP A 586 -6.15 26.94 10.63
C ASP A 586 -5.75 25.55 11.14
N ASN A 587 -5.91 24.51 10.32
CA ASN A 587 -5.41 23.16 10.60
C ASN A 587 -3.88 23.17 10.78
N LEU A 588 -3.14 23.81 9.85
CA LEU A 588 -1.69 23.95 9.96
C LEU A 588 -1.28 24.75 11.20
N ARG A 589 -1.93 25.87 11.52
CA ARG A 589 -1.64 26.65 12.73
C ARG A 589 -1.85 25.82 13.99
N LYS A 590 -2.97 25.09 14.06
CA LYS A 590 -3.30 24.24 15.20
C LYS A 590 -2.29 23.11 15.40
N HIS A 591 -1.90 22.42 14.33
CA HIS A 591 -1.13 21.18 14.44
C HIS A 591 0.38 21.33 14.21
N TRP A 592 0.82 22.36 13.50
CA TRP A 592 2.24 22.68 13.32
C TRP A 592 2.73 23.72 14.33
N LEU A 593 1.96 24.79 14.55
CA LEU A 593 2.37 25.89 15.43
C LEU A 593 1.78 25.83 16.85
N SER A 594 0.96 24.82 17.16
CA SER A 594 0.20 24.74 18.42
C SER A 594 -0.70 25.96 18.67
N GLY A 595 -1.09 26.68 17.62
CA GLY A 595 -1.94 27.88 17.67
C GLY A 595 -1.21 29.20 17.91
N GLU A 596 0.10 29.19 18.17
CA GLU A 596 0.90 30.41 18.36
C GLU A 596 1.51 30.85 17.02
N SER A 597 1.40 32.14 16.66
CA SER A 597 2.03 32.63 15.43
C SER A 597 2.69 34.00 15.62
N ASP A 598 3.91 34.10 15.10
CA ASP A 598 4.64 35.36 14.94
C ASP A 598 4.89 35.57 13.44
N SER A 599 4.49 36.73 12.91
CA SER A 599 4.63 37.03 11.47
C SER A 599 6.09 37.05 11.00
N GLU A 600 7.04 37.26 11.92
CA GLU A 600 8.48 37.23 11.64
C GLU A 600 9.10 35.83 11.87
N GLY A 601 8.31 34.85 12.31
CA GLY A 601 8.70 33.44 12.46
C GLY A 601 9.51 33.09 13.71
N SER A 602 9.35 33.83 14.82
CA SER A 602 10.02 33.50 16.09
C SER A 602 9.73 32.07 16.56
N GLY A 603 10.76 31.39 17.06
CA GLY A 603 10.67 30.02 17.58
C GLY A 603 10.60 28.93 16.51
N ILE A 604 10.72 29.29 15.22
CA ILE A 604 10.67 28.35 14.10
C ILE A 604 12.08 28.14 13.54
N THR A 605 12.43 26.87 13.33
CA THR A 605 13.64 26.50 12.57
C THR A 605 13.25 26.09 11.15
N PHE A 606 13.80 26.77 10.15
CA PHE A 606 13.64 26.43 8.73
C PHE A 606 14.93 25.81 8.19
N ILE A 607 14.83 24.61 7.63
CA ILE A 607 15.96 23.87 7.05
C ILE A 607 15.74 23.77 5.54
N ASP A 608 16.63 24.36 4.76
CA ASP A 608 16.64 24.27 3.30
C ASP A 608 17.66 23.22 2.87
N VAL A 609 17.21 22.10 2.31
CA VAL A 609 18.08 21.02 1.84
C VAL A 609 18.47 21.30 0.39
N GLY A 610 19.77 21.52 0.18
CA GLY A 610 20.37 21.85 -1.10
C GLY A 610 20.37 20.69 -2.11
N PRO A 611 20.92 20.92 -3.32
CA PRO A 611 21.96 21.91 -3.61
C PRO A 611 21.45 23.32 -3.99
N GLY A 612 22.19 24.35 -3.54
CA GLY A 612 21.93 25.74 -3.93
C GLY A 612 22.95 26.77 -3.41
N LEU A 613 23.81 26.38 -2.47
CA LEU A 613 24.75 27.28 -1.79
C LEU A 613 25.89 27.74 -2.72
N ALA A 614 26.40 26.86 -3.59
CA ALA A 614 27.58 27.13 -4.42
C ALA A 614 27.30 27.95 -5.70
N ASN A 615 26.08 28.46 -5.89
CA ASN A 615 25.77 29.28 -7.07
C ASN A 615 26.56 30.59 -7.03
N VAL A 616 27.39 30.84 -8.05
CA VAL A 616 28.30 31.99 -8.11
C VAL A 616 27.56 33.33 -8.13
N GLN A 617 26.40 33.40 -8.78
CA GLN A 617 25.61 34.63 -8.89
C GLN A 617 24.61 34.80 -7.75
N TYR A 618 23.97 33.70 -7.33
CA TYR A 618 22.85 33.68 -6.41
C TYR A 618 23.03 32.60 -5.32
N PRO A 619 24.08 32.67 -4.48
CA PRO A 619 24.36 31.65 -3.47
C PRO A 619 23.21 31.55 -2.47
N ALA A 620 22.69 30.33 -2.26
CA ALA A 620 21.58 30.03 -1.35
C ALA A 620 20.38 30.98 -1.51
N VAL A 621 20.02 31.33 -2.75
CA VAL A 621 18.99 32.35 -3.03
C VAL A 621 17.64 32.03 -2.38
N THR A 622 17.28 30.75 -2.30
CA THR A 622 16.03 30.26 -1.74
C THR A 622 16.03 30.35 -0.22
N SER A 623 17.14 30.02 0.44
CA SER A 623 17.32 30.17 1.90
C SER A 623 17.42 31.64 2.30
N ARG A 624 18.11 32.46 1.50
CA ARG A 624 18.21 33.92 1.66
C ARG A 624 16.85 34.59 1.54
N SER A 625 16.00 34.14 0.62
CA SER A 625 14.62 34.64 0.46
C SER A 625 13.82 34.44 1.76
N ILE A 626 13.89 33.25 2.37
CA ILE A 626 13.26 32.95 3.65
C ILE A 626 13.83 33.82 4.77
N ALA A 627 15.16 33.91 4.89
CA ALA A 627 15.82 34.70 5.95
C ALA A 627 15.48 36.21 5.87
N ARG A 628 15.27 36.73 4.66
CA ARG A 628 14.82 38.11 4.42
C ARG A 628 13.36 38.31 4.85
N ASP A 629 12.49 37.36 4.50
CA ASP A 629 11.04 37.50 4.68
C ASP A 629 10.59 37.20 6.13
N PHE A 630 11.38 36.44 6.89
CA PHE A 630 11.08 36.04 8.28
C PHE A 630 12.30 36.29 9.18
N ARG A 631 12.43 37.50 9.72
CA ARG A 631 13.68 37.95 10.36
C ARG A 631 13.98 37.29 11.71
N ARG A 632 12.97 36.68 12.33
CA ARG A 632 13.07 35.97 13.62
C ARG A 632 13.08 34.45 13.48
N MET A 633 12.95 33.94 12.25
CA MET A 633 13.06 32.51 11.94
C MET A 633 14.52 32.10 11.83
N GLN A 634 14.91 30.99 12.47
CA GLN A 634 16.25 30.44 12.36
C GLN A 634 16.36 29.65 11.04
N VAL A 635 17.15 30.15 10.09
CA VAL A 635 17.29 29.55 8.75
C VAL A 635 18.61 28.79 8.65
N VAL A 636 18.54 27.53 8.22
CA VAL A 636 19.69 26.66 8.00
C VAL A 636 19.75 26.28 6.52
N ALA A 637 20.77 26.76 5.81
CA ALA A 637 21.12 26.30 4.48
C ALA A 637 22.00 25.04 4.61
N LEU A 638 21.37 23.87 4.49
CA LEU A 638 22.04 22.57 4.54
C LEU A 638 22.43 22.18 3.11
N ASP A 639 23.72 22.01 2.86
CA ASP A 639 24.22 21.62 1.53
C ASP A 639 25.38 20.63 1.65
N LEU A 640 25.63 19.91 0.55
CA LEU A 640 26.64 18.88 0.47
C LEU A 640 28.02 19.44 0.85
N PRO A 641 28.89 18.66 1.52
CA PRO A 641 30.22 19.14 1.88
C PRO A 641 31.03 19.71 0.72
N GLU A 642 30.87 19.15 -0.48
CA GLU A 642 31.48 19.69 -1.69
C GLU A 642 30.92 21.07 -2.07
N GLN A 643 29.61 21.28 -2.00
CA GLN A 643 28.98 22.57 -2.32
C GLN A 643 29.34 23.64 -1.28
N VAL A 644 29.49 23.28 -0.01
CA VAL A 644 30.00 24.17 1.04
C VAL A 644 31.44 24.60 0.76
N ARG A 645 32.32 23.66 0.37
CA ARG A 645 33.68 24.00 -0.06
C ARG A 645 33.66 24.94 -1.26
N LEU A 646 32.87 24.64 -2.30
CA LEU A 646 32.76 25.49 -3.49
C LEU A 646 32.24 26.89 -3.15
N PHE A 647 31.30 27.01 -2.20
CA PHE A 647 30.85 28.30 -1.69
C PHE A 647 32.01 29.10 -1.07
N GLN A 648 32.88 28.46 -0.28
CA GLN A 648 34.02 29.15 0.32
C GLN A 648 35.02 29.65 -0.73
N TYR A 649 35.30 28.85 -1.77
CA TYR A 649 36.36 29.14 -2.75
C TYR A 649 35.93 29.89 -4.01
N GLN A 650 34.74 29.59 -4.56
CA GLN A 650 34.32 30.09 -5.87
C GLN A 650 33.35 31.28 -5.81
N VAL A 651 32.58 31.41 -4.72
CA VAL A 651 31.62 32.51 -4.59
C VAL A 651 32.35 33.81 -4.20
N PRO A 652 32.14 34.92 -4.93
CA PRO A 652 32.82 36.18 -4.64
C PRO A 652 32.61 36.66 -3.20
N GLY A 653 33.65 37.25 -2.60
CA GLY A 653 33.61 37.71 -1.21
C GLY A 653 32.44 38.65 -0.89
N TYR A 654 32.08 39.55 -1.81
CA TYR A 654 30.95 40.46 -1.62
C TYR A 654 29.59 39.73 -1.61
N LYS A 655 29.44 38.64 -2.40
CA LYS A 655 28.23 37.78 -2.39
C LYS A 655 28.11 36.97 -1.11
N LYS A 656 29.23 36.49 -0.57
CA LYS A 656 29.26 35.84 0.76
C LYS A 656 28.84 36.81 1.86
N LYS A 657 29.36 38.04 1.83
CA LYS A 657 28.96 39.11 2.76
C LYS A 657 27.47 39.45 2.64
N GLU A 658 26.94 39.51 1.42
CA GLU A 658 25.50 39.74 1.16
C GLU A 658 24.63 38.65 1.81
N LEU A 659 25.01 37.36 1.68
CA LEU A 659 24.31 36.25 2.32
C LEU A 659 24.38 36.34 3.85
N LEU A 660 25.58 36.56 4.40
CA LEU A 660 25.83 36.54 5.84
C LEU A 660 25.36 37.82 6.57
N ALA A 661 24.97 38.86 5.83
CA ALA A 661 24.35 40.07 6.38
C ALA A 661 23.02 39.75 7.09
N HIS A 662 22.34 38.67 6.69
CA HIS A 662 21.21 38.12 7.43
C HIS A 662 21.72 37.43 8.69
N GLN A 663 21.40 37.94 9.88
CA GLN A 663 21.89 37.36 11.15
C GLN A 663 21.25 36.02 11.50
N ASN A 664 20.08 35.73 10.94
CA ASN A 664 19.29 34.54 11.19
C ASN A 664 19.58 33.38 10.23
N ILE A 665 20.60 33.49 9.36
CA ILE A 665 21.02 32.41 8.47
C ILE A 665 22.29 31.72 8.97
N SER A 666 22.30 30.39 8.88
CA SER A 666 23.43 29.52 9.17
C SER A 666 23.66 28.56 7.99
N VAL A 667 24.91 28.16 7.79
CA VAL A 667 25.31 27.18 6.76
C VAL A 667 25.68 25.88 7.46
N LEU A 668 25.21 24.75 6.96
CA LEU A 668 25.47 23.43 7.50
C LEU A 668 25.96 22.47 6.41
N SER A 669 27.08 21.79 6.66
CA SER A 669 27.71 20.86 5.72
C SER A 669 27.21 19.42 5.92
N ALA A 670 26.22 18.99 5.16
CA ALA A 670 25.67 17.63 5.24
C ALA A 670 25.02 17.19 3.92
N ASP A 671 24.81 15.88 3.75
CA ASP A 671 24.20 15.33 2.53
C ASP A 671 22.67 15.17 2.60
N GLY A 672 22.06 15.51 3.74
CA GLY A 672 20.63 15.37 3.99
C GLY A 672 20.17 13.94 4.27
N ARG A 673 21.08 12.96 4.36
CA ARG A 673 20.77 11.55 4.65
C ARG A 673 21.08 11.17 6.08
N GLU A 674 22.09 11.81 6.68
CA GLU A 674 22.49 11.59 8.06
C GLU A 674 21.42 12.09 9.06
N SER A 675 21.38 11.51 10.25
CA SER A 675 20.54 11.98 11.37
C SER A 675 20.76 13.47 11.64
N LEU A 676 19.68 14.26 11.63
CA LEU A 676 19.73 15.69 11.92
C LEU A 676 20.26 15.95 13.33
N LYS A 677 19.92 15.12 14.31
CA LYS A 677 20.45 15.24 15.68
C LYS A 677 21.97 15.14 15.71
N LYS A 678 22.52 14.17 14.98
CA LYS A 678 23.97 13.97 14.89
C LYS A 678 24.65 15.13 14.17
N VAL A 679 24.11 15.56 13.03
CA VAL A 679 24.71 16.61 12.20
C VAL A 679 24.65 17.97 12.89
N PHE A 680 23.53 18.32 13.54
CA PHE A 680 23.40 19.61 14.23
C PHE A 680 24.33 19.72 15.45
N ALA A 681 24.61 18.59 16.11
CA ALA A 681 25.47 18.55 17.29
C ALA A 681 26.98 18.66 16.97
N ASP A 682 27.40 18.38 15.74
CA ASP A 682 28.82 18.36 15.33
C ASP A 682 29.30 19.77 14.93
N PRO A 683 30.15 20.44 15.74
CA PRO A 683 30.62 21.79 15.44
C PRO A 683 31.43 21.88 14.14
N SER A 684 32.08 20.79 13.72
CA SER A 684 32.92 20.78 12.51
C SER A 684 32.11 20.92 11.22
N ARG A 685 30.79 20.69 11.30
CA ARG A 685 29.85 20.82 10.16
C ARG A 685 29.38 22.26 9.92
N TRP A 686 29.73 23.21 10.80
CA TRP A 686 29.30 24.61 10.74
C TRP A 686 30.47 25.50 10.26
N PRO A 687 30.62 25.76 8.95
CA PRO A 687 31.79 26.43 8.37
C PRO A 687 31.90 27.93 8.67
N ILE A 688 30.92 28.53 9.34
CA ILE A 688 30.88 29.98 9.63
C ILE A 688 30.90 30.18 11.15
N ASP A 689 31.94 30.84 11.64
CA ASP A 689 32.14 31.09 13.06
C ASP A 689 30.95 31.85 13.67
N GLY A 690 30.52 31.40 14.85
CA GLY A 690 29.41 32.00 15.60
C GLY A 690 28.02 31.80 14.98
N ARG A 691 27.87 30.96 13.93
CA ARG A 691 26.57 30.64 13.30
C ARG A 691 26.10 29.21 13.56
N GLY A 692 26.71 28.51 14.51
CA GLY A 692 26.34 27.17 14.97
C GLY A 692 27.27 26.70 16.10
N PRO A 693 27.07 25.50 16.66
CA PRO A 693 25.96 24.58 16.40
C PRO A 693 24.62 25.11 16.93
N LEU A 694 23.54 24.76 16.24
CA LEU A 694 22.17 25.11 16.64
C LEU A 694 21.54 23.93 17.40
N ARG A 695 20.66 24.24 18.36
CA ARG A 695 19.84 23.23 19.04
C ARG A 695 18.45 23.16 18.40
N LEU A 696 18.02 21.93 18.11
CA LEU A 696 16.63 21.63 17.75
C LEU A 696 15.88 21.35 19.05
N ASP A 697 15.36 22.41 19.68
CA ASP A 697 14.67 22.30 20.96
C ASP A 697 13.39 21.47 20.82
N SER A 698 13.18 20.55 21.76
CA SER A 698 12.03 19.64 21.75
C SER A 698 10.72 20.42 21.75
N GLY A 699 9.80 20.07 20.86
CA GLY A 699 8.48 20.71 20.77
C GLY A 699 8.40 21.97 19.92
N THR A 700 9.54 22.54 19.48
CA THR A 700 9.51 23.73 18.61
C THR A 700 9.14 23.37 17.17
N PRO A 701 8.38 24.22 16.43
CA PRO A 701 8.04 23.96 15.05
C PRO A 701 9.26 23.95 14.13
N VAL A 702 9.38 22.92 13.31
CA VAL A 702 10.42 22.81 12.27
C VAL A 702 9.75 22.84 10.90
N ALA A 703 10.26 23.67 9.99
CA ALA A 703 9.92 23.63 8.57
C ALA A 703 11.13 23.12 7.79
N ILE A 704 10.91 22.20 6.86
CA ILE A 704 11.97 21.63 6.02
C ILE A 704 11.54 21.72 4.57
N ARG A 705 12.44 22.20 3.71
CA ARG A 705 12.25 22.16 2.27
C ARG A 705 13.23 21.17 1.64
N MET A 706 12.68 20.17 0.97
CA MET A 706 13.39 19.19 0.14
C MET A 706 12.78 19.27 -1.27
N ALA A 707 13.24 20.21 -2.09
CA ALA A 707 12.63 20.50 -3.38
C ALA A 707 13.68 20.62 -4.49
N ASN A 708 13.71 19.65 -5.41
CA ASN A 708 14.77 19.48 -6.42
C ASN A 708 16.17 19.30 -5.78
N SER A 709 16.20 18.54 -4.71
CA SER A 709 17.29 18.21 -3.80
C SER A 709 17.45 16.68 -3.75
N ILE A 710 17.69 16.11 -2.57
CA ILE A 710 17.71 14.65 -2.34
C ILE A 710 16.43 13.96 -2.81
N ASP A 711 15.28 14.66 -2.84
CA ASP A 711 13.98 14.16 -3.30
C ASP A 711 14.03 13.65 -4.75
N ILE A 712 14.82 14.25 -5.64
CA ILE A 712 14.89 13.86 -7.05
C ILE A 712 16.10 12.98 -7.39
N TYR A 713 17.09 12.89 -6.50
CA TYR A 713 18.36 12.19 -6.73
C TYR A 713 18.44 10.82 -6.06
N LEU A 714 17.70 10.60 -4.96
CA LEU A 714 17.63 9.32 -4.26
C LEU A 714 16.42 8.53 -4.75
N ASP A 715 16.57 7.22 -4.89
CA ASP A 715 15.42 6.34 -5.13
C ASP A 715 14.52 6.25 -3.89
N TRP A 716 13.32 5.71 -4.06
CA TRP A 716 12.34 5.63 -2.97
C TRP A 716 12.88 4.90 -1.74
N ASN A 717 13.61 3.79 -1.87
CA ASN A 717 14.03 3.01 -0.72
C ASN A 717 15.04 3.81 0.13
N GLN A 718 15.97 4.48 -0.54
CA GLN A 718 16.92 5.38 0.12
C GLN A 718 16.21 6.56 0.79
N MET A 719 15.16 7.09 0.16
CA MET A 719 14.42 8.23 0.69
C MET A 719 13.47 7.86 1.83
N GLU A 720 12.88 6.68 1.79
CA GLU A 720 12.07 6.11 2.86
C GLU A 720 12.92 6.00 4.14
N GLU A 721 14.16 5.51 4.05
CA GLU A 721 15.10 5.49 5.19
C GLU A 721 15.36 6.88 5.77
N VAL A 722 15.56 7.89 4.90
CA VAL A 722 15.78 9.28 5.33
C VAL A 722 14.56 9.84 6.04
N LEU A 723 13.35 9.62 5.51
CA LEU A 723 12.11 10.11 6.11
C LEU A 723 11.79 9.39 7.43
N ILE A 724 12.08 8.10 7.55
CA ILE A 724 11.96 7.34 8.81
C ILE A 724 12.90 7.92 9.86
N GLN A 725 14.17 8.14 9.51
CA GLN A 725 15.15 8.73 10.43
C GLN A 725 14.74 10.15 10.83
N LEU A 726 14.25 10.96 9.87
CA LEU A 726 13.77 12.31 10.12
C LEU A 726 12.59 12.32 11.09
N ALA A 727 11.61 11.44 10.88
CA ALA A 727 10.46 11.29 11.76
C ALA A 727 10.87 10.87 13.19
N ALA A 728 11.88 10.01 13.32
CA ALA A 728 12.43 9.58 14.61
C ALA A 728 13.22 10.69 15.31
N ASP A 729 14.09 11.41 14.58
CA ASP A 729 14.88 12.51 15.10
C ASP A 729 13.97 13.63 15.62
N LEU A 730 12.94 13.98 14.85
CA LEU A 730 12.02 15.06 15.16
C LEU A 730 10.71 14.56 15.76
N LYS A 731 10.68 13.39 16.42
CA LYS A 731 9.44 12.82 16.98
C LYS A 731 8.68 13.82 17.85
N GLU A 732 9.40 14.53 18.73
CA GLU A 732 8.82 15.52 19.66
C GLU A 732 8.55 16.89 19.03
N ASN A 733 8.95 17.11 17.78
CA ASN A 733 8.73 18.37 17.06
C ASN A 733 7.60 18.19 16.04
N PRO A 734 6.67 19.15 15.92
CA PRO A 734 5.83 19.22 14.74
C PRO A 734 6.65 19.65 13.53
N VAL A 735 6.49 18.99 12.39
CA VAL A 735 7.28 19.23 11.17
C VAL A 735 6.37 19.57 10.00
N LEU A 736 6.62 20.70 9.35
CA LEU A 736 6.08 21.03 8.04
C LEU A 736 7.15 20.73 6.99
N LEU A 737 6.95 19.69 6.20
CA LEU A 737 7.91 19.26 5.19
C LEU A 737 7.36 19.58 3.79
N CYS A 738 8.00 20.53 3.11
CA CYS A 738 7.79 20.81 1.69
C CYS A 738 8.66 19.84 0.88
N PHE A 739 8.08 18.69 0.51
CA PHE A 739 8.74 17.63 -0.24
C PHE A 739 8.31 17.65 -1.70
N ASN A 740 9.23 18.03 -2.58
CA ASN A 740 8.89 18.39 -3.95
C ASN A 740 7.69 19.37 -3.95
N ARG A 741 6.60 19.05 -4.66
CA ARG A 741 5.36 19.83 -4.63
C ARG A 741 4.46 19.53 -3.45
N SER A 742 4.64 18.42 -2.74
CA SER A 742 3.75 18.02 -1.65
C SER A 742 4.04 18.80 -0.37
N ILE A 743 2.96 19.18 0.32
CA ILE A 743 3.02 19.78 1.66
C ILE A 743 2.68 18.65 2.64
N LEU A 744 3.67 18.25 3.44
CA LEU A 744 3.56 17.17 4.41
C LEU A 744 3.53 17.75 5.83
N LEU A 745 2.67 17.20 6.68
CA LEU A 745 2.61 17.52 8.10
C LEU A 745 2.96 16.30 8.94
N LYS A 746 3.94 16.43 9.84
CA LYS A 746 4.16 15.50 10.95
C LYS A 746 3.70 16.17 12.22
N LYS A 747 2.70 15.60 12.89
CA LYS A 747 2.23 16.11 14.19
C LYS A 747 3.28 15.84 15.28
N LYS A 748 3.27 16.65 16.33
CA LYS A 748 4.07 16.43 17.55
C LYS A 748 3.77 15.05 18.14
N GLY A 749 4.80 14.30 18.53
CA GLY A 749 4.70 12.94 19.09
C GLY A 749 4.47 11.82 18.05
N SER A 750 4.14 12.18 16.80
CA SER A 750 3.92 11.24 15.70
C SER A 750 5.23 10.90 14.97
N SER A 751 5.32 9.67 14.46
CA SER A 751 6.32 9.24 13.47
C SER A 751 5.77 9.19 12.04
N LYS A 752 4.50 9.57 11.85
CA LYS A 752 3.82 9.56 10.55
C LYS A 752 3.64 10.95 9.96
N PHE A 753 3.82 11.05 8.65
CA PHE A 753 3.48 12.21 7.83
C PHE A 753 2.08 12.07 7.23
N GLU A 754 1.40 13.19 7.01
CA GLU A 754 0.16 13.27 6.24
C GLU A 754 0.32 14.34 5.15
N ILE A 755 -0.21 14.09 3.95
CA ILE A 755 -0.30 15.11 2.89
C ILE A 755 -1.44 16.06 3.25
N VAL A 756 -1.15 17.35 3.38
CA VAL A 756 -2.14 18.40 3.68
C VAL A 756 -2.38 19.34 2.52
N GLY A 757 -1.67 19.15 1.41
CA GLY A 757 -1.82 19.98 0.21
C GLY A 757 -0.62 19.89 -0.72
N TYR A 758 -0.54 20.86 -1.63
CA TYR A 758 0.56 20.99 -2.58
C TYR A 758 0.85 22.45 -2.93
N VAL A 759 2.07 22.71 -3.39
CA VAL A 759 2.49 24.00 -3.98
C VAL A 759 2.41 23.97 -5.51
N SER A 760 2.34 25.14 -6.12
CA SER A 760 2.30 25.29 -7.58
C SER A 760 3.54 24.71 -8.26
N ILE A 761 3.50 24.55 -9.58
CA ILE A 761 4.65 24.03 -10.35
C ILE A 761 5.81 25.04 -10.49
N ARG A 762 5.63 26.28 -10.02
CA ARG A 762 6.60 27.37 -10.14
C ARG A 762 7.95 26.99 -9.54
N GLY A 763 8.99 27.00 -10.38
CA GLY A 763 10.36 26.72 -9.93
C GLY A 763 10.69 25.23 -9.73
N PHE A 764 9.81 24.31 -10.14
CA PHE A 764 10.05 22.87 -10.07
C PHE A 764 10.62 22.27 -11.37
N HIS A 765 10.57 22.99 -12.49
CA HIS A 765 11.10 22.47 -13.76
C HIS A 765 12.64 22.36 -13.71
N HIS A 766 13.16 21.15 -13.54
CA HIS A 766 14.60 20.93 -13.28
C HIS A 766 15.51 21.50 -14.40
N ASN A 767 15.07 21.41 -15.65
CA ASN A 767 15.86 21.79 -16.82
C ASN A 767 15.62 23.23 -17.32
N LEU A 768 14.60 23.95 -16.83
CA LEU A 768 14.19 25.26 -17.38
C LEU A 768 13.92 26.25 -16.24
N GLU A 769 14.28 27.52 -16.44
CA GLU A 769 14.00 28.59 -15.47
C GLU A 769 12.55 29.08 -15.62
N LEU A 770 11.59 28.24 -15.23
CA LEU A 770 10.17 28.56 -15.33
C LEU A 770 9.64 29.09 -14.00
N LEU A 771 9.08 30.30 -14.02
CA LEU A 771 8.43 30.97 -12.87
C LEU A 771 6.90 31.06 -13.00
N ASP A 772 6.36 30.55 -14.11
CA ASP A 772 4.92 30.44 -14.30
C ASP A 772 4.32 29.35 -13.38
N ARG A 773 3.13 29.63 -12.85
CA ARG A 773 2.35 28.67 -12.06
C ARG A 773 1.48 27.77 -12.94
N GLY A 774 1.34 28.07 -14.24
CA GLY A 774 0.53 27.27 -15.16
C GLY A 774 -0.96 27.28 -14.82
N GLY A 775 -1.43 28.33 -14.16
CA GLY A 775 -2.81 28.47 -13.68
C GLY A 775 -3.06 27.96 -12.25
N ASP A 776 -2.09 27.33 -11.59
CA ASP A 776 -2.22 26.94 -10.18
C ASP A 776 -2.12 28.17 -9.25
N PRO A 777 -2.86 28.20 -8.12
CA PRO A 777 -2.58 29.12 -7.03
C PRO A 777 -1.18 28.83 -6.44
N PRO A 778 -0.58 29.75 -5.66
CA PRO A 778 0.72 29.52 -5.03
C PRO A 778 0.79 28.20 -4.27
N TYR A 779 -0.26 27.88 -3.53
CA TYR A 779 -0.46 26.62 -2.86
C TYR A 779 -1.96 26.31 -2.79
N THR A 780 -2.27 25.03 -2.57
CA THR A 780 -3.62 24.53 -2.32
C THR A 780 -3.55 23.61 -1.10
N LEU A 781 -4.44 23.80 -0.13
CA LEU A 781 -4.54 22.95 1.05
C LEU A 781 -5.82 22.09 0.99
N ILE A 782 -5.74 20.91 1.57
CA ILE A 782 -6.91 20.06 1.79
C ILE A 782 -7.74 20.70 2.91
N ASP A 783 -9.00 20.99 2.60
CA ASP A 783 -9.97 21.57 3.52
C ASP A 783 -11.21 20.67 3.62
N ASP A 784 -11.51 20.22 4.84
CA ASP A 784 -12.71 19.44 5.15
C ASP A 784 -13.83 20.31 5.75
N SER A 785 -13.57 21.57 6.08
CA SER A 785 -14.57 22.47 6.69
C SER A 785 -15.71 22.83 5.74
N ASP A 786 -15.42 22.91 4.44
CA ASP A 786 -16.42 23.06 3.38
C ASP A 786 -17.38 21.87 3.30
N LEU A 787 -17.01 20.75 3.94
CA LEU A 787 -17.80 19.52 4.01
C LEU A 787 -18.50 19.33 5.36
N ASN A 788 -18.44 20.31 6.28
CA ASN A 788 -19.07 20.21 7.60
C ASN A 788 -20.59 19.98 7.54
N PHE A 789 -21.27 20.39 6.46
CA PHE A 789 -22.70 20.12 6.26
C PHE A 789 -23.03 18.63 6.06
N LEU A 790 -22.00 17.79 5.89
CA LEU A 790 -22.11 16.34 5.82
C LEU A 790 -22.11 15.67 7.20
N ASP A 791 -21.64 16.36 8.23
CA ASP A 791 -21.53 15.86 9.59
C ASP A 791 -22.64 16.38 10.49
#